data_AF-A0A7K9TPG1-F1
#
_entry.id   AF-A0A7K9TPG1-F1
#
_cell.length_a   1.000
_cell.length_b   1.000
_cell.length_c   1.000
_cell.angle_alpha   90.00
_cell.angle_beta   90.00
_cell.angle_gamma   90.00
#
_symmetry.space_group_name_H-M   'P 1'
#
loop_
_entity.id
_entity.type
_entity.pdbx_description
1 polymer ?
#
loop_
_entity_poly.entity_id
_entity_poly.type
_entity_poly.pdbx_seq_one_letter_code
_entity_poly.pdbx_strand_id
1 'polypeptide(L)'
;QVAIVLCLDVGFTMSSSAPGEESSLEQAKKIMTKFVQRQVFSESKDEVAVVLFGTDGTRNDLATGDQYQNITVHRSLMLPDFGLLEDIQDVIKPGSDQADFLDAIIVCMDLLQKETIGKKYEKRHIELFTDLSSPVSEDQLEIIIANLKKTGISLQFFLPFPVDVDDGDTSASLCSDMHRKSFPRKGLTEQQKEGMDVVRKLMHTLDEEGGLEEIYTFRESLERLSMFKKIERRPMAWHCQLTIGSNLSVRIVAYKSVTEERIKKSWTVVDAKTLRKDDVQKETVYCLNDDDETEVKKDDTIQGFRYGSDIVPFSKEDEEQMRYKTEAKCFSVLGFSRSSQIQMHYYMGNQVLKVFAAKDDENAAVAFSALIHALDELKVVAIVRYAYDRRCNPQVGVAFPCIKDAYECLIYVQLPYMEDLRQYIFSSLKNNKKCIPTEDQLSAVDSLIDSMNLVHEDDDGETFEDLFQPSKIPNPHFQRLYQCLQHKAFHPNGPLPPIEQHLLDMLEMPCVVKERCQAPLEKVKALFPLKEVSKKKEEKTAQDIFKDGEDGPNPKKLKIEDEEGSFSIIKLAEGDITSIGSVNPAEDFRILVRRKNADFKDVSQQLINRIDQFLEKKDSQYYMKGINCIRVFREEAMKLSKVQCFNDFLQALKSKVEGKALADFWEILIQDRISLITKDEAEESSVTSEEAEKFLAPKEKKNETLPPTDEGGDVDDLVSIL
;
A
#
# COMPACT_ATOMS: atom_id res chain seq x y z
N GLN A 1 12.12 25.73 13.96
CA GLN A 1 13.39 25.59 13.21
C GLN A 1 14.44 25.16 14.21
N VAL A 2 15.19 24.12 13.88
CA VAL A 2 16.24 23.57 14.74
C VAL A 2 17.61 23.84 14.09
N ALA A 3 18.61 24.17 14.92
CA ALA A 3 20.01 24.21 14.51
C ALA A 3 20.68 22.91 14.97
N ILE A 4 21.25 22.16 14.05
CA ILE A 4 21.85 20.84 14.31
C ILE A 4 23.32 20.87 13.90
N VAL A 5 24.21 20.35 14.75
CA VAL A 5 25.60 20.08 14.40
C VAL A 5 25.84 18.59 14.45
N LEU A 6 26.25 18.02 13.32
CA LEU A 6 26.70 16.64 13.21
C LEU A 6 28.22 16.62 13.44
N CYS A 7 28.64 16.02 14.55
CA CYS A 7 30.04 15.89 14.93
C CYS A 7 30.50 14.45 14.67
N LEU A 8 31.33 14.24 13.66
CA LEU A 8 31.78 12.91 13.23
C LEU A 8 33.27 12.71 13.54
N ASP A 9 33.57 11.61 14.22
CA ASP A 9 34.92 11.08 14.36
C ASP A 9 35.38 10.45 13.05
N VAL A 10 36.45 10.98 12.47
CA VAL A 10 37.09 10.44 11.27
C VAL A 10 38.49 9.89 11.57
N GLY A 11 38.85 9.68 12.83
CA GLY A 11 40.15 9.17 13.21
C GLY A 11 40.43 7.76 12.68
N PHE A 12 41.70 7.35 12.72
CA PHE A 12 42.14 6.05 12.20
C PHE A 12 41.41 4.86 12.85
N THR A 13 41.09 4.94 14.15
CA THR A 13 40.42 3.87 14.91
C THR A 13 39.02 3.57 14.37
N MET A 14 38.29 4.59 13.91
CA MET A 14 36.95 4.45 13.34
C MET A 14 36.92 3.65 12.03
N SER A 15 38.07 3.53 11.35
CA SER A 15 38.22 2.74 10.12
C SER A 15 38.54 1.27 10.38
N SER A 16 38.87 0.89 11.62
CA SER A 16 39.23 -0.48 11.96
C SER A 16 37.99 -1.35 12.17
N SER A 17 37.86 -2.45 11.41
CA SER A 17 36.78 -3.44 11.59
C SER A 17 37.27 -4.88 11.41
N ALA A 18 36.52 -5.83 11.98
CA ALA A 18 36.76 -7.25 11.76
C ALA A 18 36.34 -7.66 10.34
N PRO A 19 36.96 -8.71 9.75
CA PRO A 19 36.59 -9.17 8.41
C PRO A 19 35.11 -9.58 8.35
N GLY A 20 34.32 -8.86 7.55
CA GLY A 20 32.88 -9.11 7.38
C GLY A 20 31.97 -8.16 8.16
N GLU A 21 32.52 -7.29 9.01
CA GLU A 21 31.78 -6.23 9.69
C GLU A 21 32.07 -4.87 9.03
N GLU A 22 31.03 -4.06 8.87
CA GLU A 22 31.16 -2.68 8.41
C GLU A 22 31.95 -1.86 9.43
N SER A 23 32.77 -0.92 8.94
CA SER A 23 33.52 -0.04 9.83
C SER A 23 32.58 0.89 10.61
N SER A 24 32.98 1.27 11.83
CA SER A 24 32.26 2.24 12.66
C SER A 24 32.03 3.55 11.90
N LEU A 25 33.01 3.98 11.09
CA LEU A 25 32.89 5.14 10.22
C LEU A 25 31.82 4.97 9.14
N GLU A 26 31.76 3.82 8.47
CA GLU A 26 30.73 3.55 7.45
C GLU A 26 29.33 3.48 8.06
N GLN A 27 29.20 2.89 9.24
CA GLN A 27 27.93 2.87 9.97
C GLN A 27 27.49 4.29 10.34
N ALA A 28 28.39 5.10 10.90
CA ALA A 28 28.11 6.50 11.22
C ALA A 28 27.73 7.32 9.98
N LYS A 29 28.46 7.15 8.86
CA LYS A 29 28.12 7.77 7.57
C LYS A 29 26.74 7.38 7.07
N LYS A 30 26.35 6.11 7.17
CA LYS A 30 25.00 5.66 6.78
C LYS A 30 23.94 6.34 7.64
N ILE A 31 24.16 6.42 8.94
CA ILE A 31 23.26 7.09 9.88
C ILE A 31 23.12 8.59 9.53
N MET A 32 24.23 9.28 9.33
CA MET A 32 24.24 10.69 8.88
C MET A 32 23.57 10.88 7.52
N THR A 33 23.82 9.98 6.57
CA THR A 33 23.21 10.04 5.23
C THR A 33 21.69 9.93 5.33
N LYS A 34 21.18 8.98 6.12
CA LYS A 34 19.74 8.81 6.37
C LYS A 34 19.11 10.03 7.04
N PHE A 35 19.83 10.64 7.96
CA PHE A 35 19.40 11.88 8.60
C PHE A 35 19.20 12.99 7.58
N VAL A 36 20.26 13.29 6.83
CA VAL A 36 20.28 14.37 5.85
C VAL A 36 19.25 14.09 4.75
N GLN A 37 19.14 12.85 4.27
CA GLN A 37 18.09 12.44 3.32
C GLN A 37 16.70 12.84 3.82
N ARG A 38 16.35 12.49 5.06
CA ARG A 38 15.03 12.81 5.61
C ARG A 38 14.85 14.33 5.70
N GLN A 39 15.86 15.09 6.13
CA GLN A 39 15.77 16.55 6.21
C GLN A 39 15.52 17.18 4.82
N VAL A 40 16.30 16.76 3.82
CA VAL A 40 16.20 17.22 2.42
C VAL A 40 14.84 16.86 1.81
N PHE A 41 14.45 15.59 1.84
CA PHE A 41 13.24 15.14 1.16
C PHE A 41 11.95 15.56 1.86
N SER A 42 11.98 15.73 3.18
CA SER A 42 10.84 16.27 3.95
C SER A 42 10.73 17.79 3.89
N GLU A 43 11.67 18.48 3.22
CA GLU A 43 11.77 19.94 3.13
C GLU A 43 11.67 20.60 4.51
N SER A 44 12.44 20.07 5.45
CA SER A 44 12.57 20.70 6.75
C SER A 44 13.25 22.06 6.60
N LYS A 45 12.95 22.97 7.52
CA LYS A 45 13.59 24.29 7.58
C LYS A 45 14.75 24.29 8.58
N ASP A 46 15.26 23.10 8.89
CA ASP A 46 16.26 22.88 9.90
C ASP A 46 17.63 23.03 9.24
N GLU A 47 18.51 23.78 9.90
CA GLU A 47 19.85 24.04 9.38
C GLU A 47 20.83 23.06 10.04
N VAL A 48 21.73 22.52 9.22
CA VAL A 48 22.68 21.48 9.60
C VAL A 48 24.10 21.99 9.34
N ALA A 49 24.97 21.81 10.32
CA ALA A 49 26.41 21.99 10.18
C ALA A 49 27.12 20.63 10.36
N VAL A 50 28.30 20.47 9.76
CA VAL A 50 29.11 19.25 9.90
C VAL A 50 30.50 19.61 10.40
N VAL A 51 30.87 19.03 11.53
CA VAL A 51 32.19 19.14 12.16
C VAL A 51 32.83 17.77 12.17
N LEU A 52 34.07 17.69 11.70
CA LEU A 52 34.87 16.46 11.66
C LEU A 52 36.01 16.61 12.66
N PHE A 53 36.30 15.58 13.44
CA PHE A 53 37.46 15.55 14.32
C PHE A 53 38.28 14.27 14.09
N GLY A 54 39.60 14.34 14.30
CA GLY A 54 40.54 13.31 13.84
C GLY A 54 40.96 13.49 12.37
N THR A 55 40.85 14.71 11.83
CA THR A 55 41.31 15.02 10.47
C THR A 55 42.80 15.34 10.42
N ASP A 56 43.46 15.03 9.30
CA ASP A 56 44.90 15.34 9.07
C ASP A 56 45.24 16.84 9.11
N GLY A 57 44.23 17.71 9.05
CA GLY A 57 44.38 19.15 9.13
C GLY A 57 43.40 19.79 10.10
N THR A 58 43.66 21.04 10.47
CA THR A 58 42.83 21.82 11.40
C THR A 58 42.19 22.99 10.65
N ARG A 59 40.86 23.10 10.73
CA ARG A 59 40.07 24.20 10.16
C ARG A 59 38.93 24.55 11.12
N ASN A 60 39.24 25.29 12.15
CA ASN A 60 38.30 25.86 13.12
C ASN A 60 38.78 27.25 13.55
N ASP A 61 37.86 28.12 13.95
CA ASP A 61 38.19 29.49 14.36
C ASP A 61 38.89 29.57 15.73
N LEU A 62 38.82 28.49 16.51
CA LEU A 62 39.36 28.39 17.87
C LEU A 62 40.77 27.79 17.92
N ALA A 63 41.30 27.27 16.81
CA ALA A 63 42.66 26.72 16.80
C ALA A 63 43.68 27.80 17.16
N THR A 64 44.27 27.65 18.34
CA THR A 64 45.32 28.54 18.83
C THR A 64 46.42 27.69 19.48
N GLY A 65 47.62 27.68 18.90
CA GLY A 65 48.72 26.87 19.43
C GLY A 65 48.43 25.36 19.35
N ASP A 66 48.63 24.63 20.45
CA ASP A 66 48.44 23.16 20.51
C ASP A 66 47.01 22.73 20.88
N GLN A 67 46.07 23.67 21.07
CA GLN A 67 44.68 23.36 21.46
C GLN A 67 43.73 23.33 20.26
N TYR A 68 42.71 22.47 20.32
CA TYR A 68 41.69 22.28 19.28
C TYR A 68 42.26 21.88 17.90
N GLN A 69 43.33 21.08 17.90
CA GLN A 69 43.96 20.55 16.69
C GLN A 69 43.17 19.37 16.11
N ASN A 70 43.38 19.09 14.82
CA ASN A 70 42.77 17.97 14.10
C ASN A 70 41.23 18.02 14.04
N ILE A 71 40.65 19.22 14.19
CA ILE A 71 39.21 19.48 14.06
C ILE A 71 38.98 20.38 12.86
N THR A 72 38.10 19.95 11.96
CA THR A 72 37.71 20.67 10.74
C THR A 72 36.21 20.90 10.71
N VAL A 73 35.80 22.17 10.66
CA VAL A 73 34.44 22.55 10.28
C VAL A 73 34.31 22.32 8.78
N HIS A 74 33.65 21.23 8.38
CA HIS A 74 33.48 20.86 6.98
C HIS A 74 32.41 21.73 6.31
N ARG A 75 31.29 21.96 7.00
CA ARG A 75 30.25 22.89 6.58
C ARG A 75 29.70 23.71 7.74
N SER A 76 29.53 25.01 7.50
CA SER A 76 28.77 25.95 8.34
C SER A 76 27.27 25.63 8.34
N LEU A 77 26.53 26.20 9.29
CA LEU A 77 25.09 26.01 9.47
C LEU A 77 24.31 26.55 8.25
N MET A 78 23.79 25.63 7.45
CA MET A 78 22.98 25.92 6.27
C MET A 78 21.88 24.87 6.06
N LEU A 79 20.93 25.14 5.17
CA LEU A 79 19.94 24.13 4.80
C LEU A 79 20.65 22.97 4.09
N PRO A 80 20.35 21.70 4.44
CA PRO A 80 20.98 20.56 3.82
C PRO A 80 20.61 20.48 2.34
N ASP A 81 21.59 20.16 1.51
CA ASP A 81 21.46 20.03 0.05
C ASP A 81 21.96 18.65 -0.43
N PHE A 82 21.79 18.38 -1.73
CA PHE A 82 22.34 17.16 -2.33
C PHE A 82 23.87 17.13 -2.33
N GLY A 83 24.52 18.30 -2.30
CA GLY A 83 25.98 18.39 -2.19
C GLY A 83 26.49 17.84 -0.87
N LEU A 84 25.82 18.13 0.26
CA LEU A 84 26.17 17.58 1.57
C LEU A 84 26.04 16.05 1.60
N LEU A 85 25.04 15.49 0.90
CA LEU A 85 24.89 14.04 0.78
C LEU A 85 26.03 13.40 -0.03
N GLU A 86 26.47 14.06 -1.10
CA GLU A 86 27.62 13.65 -1.90
C GLU A 86 28.93 13.78 -1.09
N ASP A 87 29.09 14.89 -0.35
CA ASP A 87 30.23 15.15 0.52
C ASP A 87 30.39 14.04 1.58
N ILE A 88 29.29 13.63 2.23
CA ILE A 88 29.30 12.56 3.25
C ILE A 88 29.70 11.20 2.64
N GLN A 89 29.25 10.91 1.43
CA GLN A 89 29.49 9.63 0.77
C GLN A 89 30.93 9.54 0.23
N ASP A 90 31.39 10.55 -0.50
CA ASP A 90 32.60 10.48 -1.32
C ASP A 90 33.79 11.29 -0.78
N VAL A 91 33.54 12.43 -0.12
CA VAL A 91 34.59 13.39 0.29
C VAL A 91 35.13 13.07 1.68
N ILE A 92 34.26 12.75 2.63
CA ILE A 92 34.68 12.39 3.99
C ILE A 92 35.45 11.08 3.92
N LYS A 93 36.73 11.09 4.32
CA LYS A 93 37.60 9.91 4.37
C LYS A 93 38.19 9.77 5.77
N PRO A 94 38.58 8.55 6.18
CA PRO A 94 39.29 8.38 7.44
C PRO A 94 40.62 9.15 7.39
N GLY A 95 40.87 9.92 8.44
CA GLY A 95 42.15 10.58 8.71
C GLY A 95 43.12 9.65 9.43
N SER A 96 44.38 10.10 9.53
CA SER A 96 45.45 9.37 10.24
C SER A 96 45.57 9.74 11.72
N ASP A 97 45.07 10.91 12.10
CA ASP A 97 45.25 11.47 13.45
C ASP A 97 44.02 11.24 14.35
N GLN A 98 44.19 11.51 15.64
CA GLN A 98 43.13 11.46 16.65
C GLN A 98 42.95 12.84 17.29
N ALA A 99 41.74 13.13 17.76
CA ALA A 99 41.41 14.37 18.45
C ALA A 99 40.49 14.08 19.65
N ASP A 100 40.53 14.94 20.67
CA ASP A 100 39.63 14.85 21.82
C ASP A 100 38.20 15.20 21.40
N PHE A 101 37.24 14.35 21.75
CA PHE A 101 35.83 14.61 21.44
C PHE A 101 35.26 15.76 22.29
N LEU A 102 35.80 16.04 23.48
CA LEU A 102 35.38 17.17 24.31
C LEU A 102 35.77 18.50 23.66
N ASP A 103 36.97 18.57 23.07
CA ASP A 103 37.41 19.70 22.24
C ASP A 103 36.50 19.87 21.02
N ALA A 104 36.10 18.77 20.38
CA ALA A 104 35.15 18.81 19.28
C ALA A 104 33.76 19.35 19.71
N ILE A 105 33.28 18.99 20.89
CA ILE A 105 32.03 19.54 21.46
C ILE A 105 32.14 21.06 21.67
N ILE A 106 33.28 21.55 22.19
CA ILE A 106 33.51 22.99 22.38
C ILE A 106 33.46 23.73 21.04
N VAL A 107 34.11 23.19 20.00
CA VAL A 107 34.05 23.76 18.65
C VAL A 107 32.61 23.78 18.11
N CYS A 108 31.83 22.71 18.33
CA CYS A 108 30.42 22.67 17.95
C CYS A 108 29.59 23.74 18.68
N MET A 109 29.87 23.95 19.98
CA MET A 109 29.19 24.98 20.78
C MET A 109 29.50 26.39 20.31
N ASP A 110 30.77 26.68 19.99
CA ASP A 110 31.19 27.98 19.45
C ASP A 110 30.55 28.26 18.08
N LEU A 111 30.53 27.26 17.20
CA LEU A 111 29.87 27.35 15.89
C LEU A 111 28.38 27.67 16.05
N LEU A 112 27.67 26.92 16.91
CA LEU A 112 26.27 27.21 17.24
C LEU A 112 26.10 28.60 17.83
N GLN A 113 26.98 29.04 18.73
CA GLN A 113 26.86 30.35 19.35
C GLN A 113 27.05 31.46 18.33
N LYS A 114 28.04 31.38 17.43
CA LYS A 114 28.32 32.39 16.41
C LYS A 114 27.21 32.47 15.35
N GLU A 115 26.81 31.31 14.81
CA GLU A 115 25.90 31.26 13.66
C GLU A 115 24.43 31.40 14.03
N THR A 116 24.09 31.24 15.33
CA THR A 116 22.74 31.50 15.84
C THR A 116 22.50 32.96 16.21
N ILE A 117 23.51 33.83 16.18
CA ILE A 117 23.33 35.27 16.44
C ILE A 117 22.47 35.88 15.32
N GLY A 118 21.32 36.45 15.70
CA GLY A 118 20.40 37.10 14.76
C GLY A 118 19.37 36.16 14.09
N LYS A 119 19.46 34.85 14.30
CA LYS A 119 18.49 33.86 13.80
C LYS A 119 17.67 33.26 14.96
N LYS A 120 16.38 32.95 14.70
CA LYS A 120 15.47 32.40 15.71
C LYS A 120 15.35 30.89 15.57
N TYR A 121 16.00 30.15 16.46
CA TYR A 121 15.84 28.68 16.58
C TYR A 121 15.02 28.33 17.81
N GLU A 122 14.21 27.27 17.70
CA GLU A 122 13.41 26.72 18.80
C GLU A 122 14.23 25.77 19.68
N LYS A 123 15.16 25.05 19.06
CA LYS A 123 16.06 24.08 19.71
C LYS A 123 17.44 24.12 19.04
N ARG A 124 18.47 23.79 19.81
CA ARG A 124 19.85 23.62 19.37
C ARG A 124 20.30 22.23 19.77
N HIS A 125 20.86 21.47 18.84
CA HIS A 125 21.19 20.07 19.06
C HIS A 125 22.56 19.73 18.49
N ILE A 126 23.32 18.92 19.24
CA ILE A 126 24.58 18.33 18.81
C ILE A 126 24.42 16.81 18.81
N GLU A 127 24.78 16.18 17.70
CA GLU A 127 24.82 14.72 17.51
C GLU A 127 26.28 14.31 17.32
N LEU A 128 26.79 13.45 18.20
CA LEU A 128 28.20 13.05 18.18
C LEU A 128 28.36 11.55 17.87
N PHE A 129 29.16 11.24 16.85
CA PHE A 129 29.44 9.88 16.39
C PHE A 129 30.92 9.57 16.65
N THR A 130 31.21 8.59 17.52
CA THR A 130 32.59 8.21 17.88
C THR A 130 32.67 6.76 18.37
N ASP A 131 33.86 6.18 18.31
CA ASP A 131 34.18 4.87 18.89
C ASP A 131 34.82 4.98 20.30
N LEU A 132 34.98 6.20 20.82
CA LEU A 132 35.63 6.54 22.11
C LEU A 132 37.06 5.99 22.24
N SER A 133 37.78 5.80 21.13
CA SER A 133 39.17 5.28 21.14
C SER A 133 40.23 6.39 21.17
N SER A 134 39.79 7.65 21.23
CA SER A 134 40.67 8.82 21.32
C SER A 134 40.92 9.19 22.79
N PRO A 135 42.11 9.72 23.13
CA PRO A 135 42.40 10.15 24.50
C PRO A 135 41.53 11.35 24.89
N VAL A 136 41.07 11.37 26.15
CA VAL A 136 40.08 12.32 26.67
C VAL A 136 40.67 13.14 27.81
N SER A 137 40.44 14.45 27.83
CA SER A 137 40.86 15.33 28.93
C SER A 137 39.67 15.75 29.82
N GLU A 138 39.64 15.32 31.09
CA GLU A 138 38.53 15.64 32.00
C GLU A 138 38.52 17.11 32.48
N ASP A 139 39.62 17.85 32.30
CA ASP A 139 39.86 19.18 32.90
C ASP A 139 38.77 20.23 32.57
N GLN A 140 38.05 20.08 31.46
CA GLN A 140 37.06 21.05 30.98
C GLN A 140 35.60 20.59 31.15
N LEU A 141 35.36 19.40 31.71
CA LEU A 141 34.04 18.77 31.72
C LEU A 141 32.97 19.62 32.41
N GLU A 142 33.26 20.14 33.61
CA GLU A 142 32.31 20.97 34.37
C GLU A 142 31.94 22.26 33.64
N ILE A 143 32.91 22.87 32.94
CA ILE A 143 32.73 24.10 32.18
C ILE A 143 31.84 23.84 30.97
N ILE A 144 32.06 22.72 30.26
CA ILE A 144 31.24 22.28 29.12
C ILE A 144 29.79 22.07 29.58
N ILE A 145 29.57 21.35 30.68
CA ILE A 145 28.23 21.10 31.22
C ILE A 145 27.51 22.40 31.58
N ALA A 146 28.19 23.30 32.29
CA ALA A 146 27.61 24.59 32.67
C ALA A 146 27.22 25.42 31.45
N ASN A 147 28.05 25.41 30.41
CA ASN A 147 27.77 26.12 29.16
C ASN A 147 26.65 25.46 28.35
N LEU A 148 26.56 24.13 28.30
CA LEU A 148 25.47 23.40 27.63
C LEU A 148 24.13 23.71 28.30
N LYS A 149 24.06 23.66 29.64
CA LYS A 149 22.85 24.03 30.40
C LYS A 149 22.45 25.48 30.19
N LYS A 150 23.41 26.41 30.22
CA LYS A 150 23.17 27.84 30.03
C LYS A 150 22.67 28.18 28.61
N THR A 151 23.20 27.49 27.61
CA THR A 151 22.83 27.71 26.20
C THR A 151 21.61 26.89 25.76
N GLY A 152 21.16 25.93 26.58
CA GLY A 152 20.02 25.07 26.29
C GLY A 152 20.27 24.14 25.10
N ILE A 153 21.51 23.69 24.90
CA ILE A 153 21.88 22.78 23.82
C ILE A 153 21.66 21.34 24.30
N SER A 154 20.92 20.54 23.52
CA SER A 154 20.79 19.10 23.76
C SER A 154 21.91 18.32 23.09
N LEU A 155 22.43 17.29 23.77
CA LEU A 155 23.47 16.40 23.26
C LEU A 155 22.90 14.99 23.04
N GLN A 156 23.44 14.25 22.07
CA GLN A 156 23.17 12.83 21.82
C GLN A 156 24.47 12.13 21.38
N PHE A 157 24.71 10.93 21.89
CA PHE A 157 25.88 10.13 21.56
C PHE A 157 25.50 8.88 20.77
N PHE A 158 26.32 8.58 19.76
CA PHE A 158 26.21 7.41 18.92
C PHE A 158 27.52 6.61 18.99
N LEU A 159 27.44 5.41 19.55
CA LEU A 159 28.57 4.54 19.86
C LEU A 159 28.46 3.18 19.13
N PRO A 160 29.57 2.46 18.90
CA PRO A 160 29.50 1.11 18.34
C PRO A 160 29.06 0.04 19.36
N PHE A 161 29.05 0.34 20.66
CA PHE A 161 28.74 -0.58 21.75
C PHE A 161 27.72 0.01 22.73
N PRO A 162 26.90 -0.83 23.42
CA PRO A 162 25.95 -0.40 24.43
C PRO A 162 26.65 -0.01 25.74
N VAL A 163 25.97 0.82 26.55
CA VAL A 163 26.52 1.40 27.79
C VAL A 163 26.42 0.43 29.00
N ASP A 164 25.55 -0.58 28.92
CA ASP A 164 25.23 -1.50 30.03
C ASP A 164 26.17 -2.71 30.16
N VAL A 165 27.44 -2.57 29.80
CA VAL A 165 28.44 -3.62 30.08
C VAL A 165 29.03 -3.38 31.46
N ASP A 166 28.31 -3.76 32.52
CA ASP A 166 28.90 -3.84 33.85
C ASP A 166 29.73 -5.14 33.95
N ASP A 167 31.03 -5.00 34.22
CA ASP A 167 32.06 -6.04 34.06
C ASP A 167 32.14 -6.98 35.29
N GLY A 168 30.99 -7.33 35.88
CA GLY A 168 30.96 -8.03 37.17
C GLY A 168 29.68 -8.78 37.50
N ASP A 169 29.43 -9.92 36.85
CA ASP A 169 28.97 -11.13 37.55
C ASP A 169 29.05 -12.39 36.66
N THR A 170 29.97 -13.28 37.02
CA THR A 170 30.32 -14.51 36.28
C THR A 170 29.32 -15.66 36.52
N SER A 171 28.01 -15.38 36.64
CA SER A 171 27.01 -16.44 36.88
C SER A 171 25.62 -16.26 36.24
N ALA A 172 25.41 -15.28 35.37
CA ALA A 172 24.21 -15.20 34.51
C ALA A 172 24.47 -15.85 33.14
N SER A 173 24.80 -17.15 33.13
CA SER A 173 24.97 -17.92 31.89
C SER A 173 23.60 -18.32 31.35
N LEU A 174 23.05 -17.48 30.47
CA LEU A 174 22.25 -17.82 29.27
C LEU A 174 21.77 -16.56 28.50
N CYS A 175 21.74 -15.37 29.13
CA CYS A 175 21.29 -14.10 28.48
C CYS A 175 22.37 -13.36 27.69
N SER A 176 23.65 -13.71 27.82
CA SER A 176 24.74 -13.05 27.07
C SER A 176 24.83 -13.46 25.59
N ASP A 177 24.01 -14.41 25.12
CA ASP A 177 24.09 -14.96 23.75
C ASP A 177 23.41 -14.09 22.67
N MET A 178 22.53 -13.16 23.04
CA MET A 178 21.73 -12.35 22.09
C MET A 178 22.52 -11.20 21.48
N HIS A 179 23.43 -10.64 22.28
CA HIS A 179 24.36 -9.59 21.86
C HIS A 179 25.71 -10.19 21.37
N ARG A 180 26.05 -11.41 21.79
CA ARG A 180 27.36 -12.09 21.57
C ARG A 180 27.87 -12.26 20.15
N LYS A 181 27.00 -12.21 19.13
CA LYS A 181 27.43 -12.35 17.74
C LYS A 181 27.87 -11.02 17.10
N SER A 182 27.68 -9.87 17.77
CA SER A 182 27.79 -8.53 17.16
C SER A 182 28.72 -7.56 17.88
N PHE A 183 29.32 -7.97 19.01
CA PHE A 183 30.27 -7.13 19.74
C PHE A 183 31.64 -7.78 19.70
N PRO A 184 32.72 -6.99 19.73
CA PRO A 184 34.06 -7.54 19.73
C PRO A 184 34.17 -8.57 20.85
N ARG A 185 34.54 -9.81 20.48
CA ARG A 185 34.85 -10.90 21.43
C ARG A 185 35.98 -10.55 22.40
N LYS A 186 36.68 -9.43 22.15
CA LYS A 186 37.65 -8.81 23.03
C LYS A 186 36.94 -7.66 23.73
N GLY A 187 37.04 -7.61 25.07
CA GLY A 187 36.49 -6.51 25.86
C GLY A 187 36.96 -5.13 25.37
N LEU A 188 36.22 -4.10 25.76
CA LEU A 188 36.53 -2.70 25.47
C LEU A 188 37.95 -2.36 25.90
N THR A 189 38.62 -1.51 25.13
CA THR A 189 39.93 -0.97 25.53
C THR A 189 39.80 -0.10 26.77
N GLU A 190 40.86 0.02 27.57
CA GLU A 190 40.85 0.88 28.78
C GLU A 190 40.50 2.34 28.44
N GLN A 191 40.95 2.84 27.29
CA GLN A 191 40.59 4.18 26.80
C GLN A 191 39.10 4.32 26.49
N GLN A 192 38.49 3.30 25.88
CA GLN A 192 37.05 3.28 25.63
C GLN A 192 36.26 3.23 26.94
N LYS A 193 36.73 2.50 27.95
CA LYS A 193 36.11 2.47 29.28
C LYS A 193 36.16 3.84 29.95
N GLU A 194 37.33 4.48 29.94
CA GLU A 194 37.52 5.84 30.47
C GLU A 194 36.63 6.86 29.75
N GLY A 195 36.61 6.84 28.40
CA GLY A 195 35.74 7.69 27.61
C GLY A 195 34.25 7.47 27.89
N MET A 196 33.85 6.22 28.11
CA MET A 196 32.46 5.87 28.42
C MET A 196 32.05 6.36 29.81
N ASP A 197 32.94 6.27 30.80
CA ASP A 197 32.71 6.83 32.14
C ASP A 197 32.56 8.36 32.09
N VAL A 198 33.37 9.05 31.28
CA VAL A 198 33.23 10.50 31.06
C VAL A 198 31.88 10.83 30.41
N VAL A 199 31.48 10.10 29.37
CA VAL A 199 30.18 10.28 28.70
C VAL A 199 29.02 10.01 29.67
N ARG A 200 29.11 8.96 30.49
CA ARG A 200 28.10 8.63 31.51
C ARG A 200 27.96 9.77 32.53
N LYS A 201 29.07 10.28 33.06
CA LYS A 201 29.08 11.44 33.97
C LYS A 201 28.46 12.66 33.29
N LEU A 202 28.85 12.94 32.04
CA LEU A 202 28.34 14.08 31.26
C LEU A 202 26.82 14.02 31.08
N MET A 203 26.31 12.87 30.63
CA MET A 203 24.89 12.70 30.32
C MET A 203 24.02 12.71 31.59
N HIS A 204 24.44 12.04 32.66
CA HIS A 204 23.73 12.12 33.95
C HIS A 204 23.67 13.54 34.51
N THR A 205 24.76 14.31 34.36
CA THR A 205 24.79 15.67 34.89
C THR A 205 23.94 16.61 34.02
N LEU A 206 23.84 16.37 32.71
CA LEU A 206 23.01 17.16 31.81
C LEU A 206 21.51 16.88 32.00
N ASP A 207 21.13 15.62 32.14
CA ASP A 207 19.75 15.16 32.32
C ASP A 207 19.71 14.00 33.34
N GLU A 208 19.23 14.29 34.55
CA GLU A 208 19.25 13.37 35.70
C GLU A 208 18.29 12.18 35.52
N GLU A 209 17.19 12.35 34.78
CA GLU A 209 16.14 11.33 34.63
C GLU A 209 16.21 10.61 33.27
N GLY A 210 16.66 11.29 32.21
CA GLY A 210 16.64 10.76 30.83
C GLY A 210 17.99 10.63 30.12
N GLY A 211 19.09 11.08 30.71
CA GLY A 211 20.38 11.22 30.01
C GLY A 211 20.97 9.92 29.47
N LEU A 212 20.75 8.79 30.15
CA LEU A 212 21.25 7.48 29.70
C LEU A 212 20.47 6.92 28.51
N GLU A 213 19.17 7.26 28.37
CA GLU A 213 18.34 6.84 27.23
C GLU A 213 18.75 7.52 25.90
N GLU A 214 19.68 8.46 25.97
CA GLU A 214 20.16 9.28 24.85
C GLU A 214 21.50 8.82 24.27
N ILE A 215 22.07 7.75 24.84
CA ILE A 215 23.24 7.08 24.29
C ILE A 215 22.74 5.90 23.46
N TYR A 216 22.95 5.96 22.15
CA TYR A 216 22.48 4.94 21.23
C TYR A 216 23.64 4.18 20.61
N THR A 217 23.43 2.90 20.34
CA THR A 217 24.36 2.17 19.47
C THR A 217 24.13 2.54 18.00
N PHE A 218 25.14 2.43 17.14
CA PHE A 218 24.98 2.68 15.70
C PHE A 218 23.89 1.77 15.10
N ARG A 219 23.84 0.50 15.51
CA ARG A 219 22.83 -0.45 15.05
C ARG A 219 21.42 -0.06 15.49
N GLU A 220 21.24 0.19 16.79
CA GLU A 220 19.96 0.62 17.33
C GLU A 220 19.50 1.95 16.69
N SER A 221 20.44 2.85 16.39
CA SER A 221 20.16 4.12 15.73
C SER A 221 19.70 3.93 14.29
N LEU A 222 20.23 2.94 13.58
CA LEU A 222 19.76 2.59 12.23
C LEU A 222 18.35 2.01 12.24
N GLU A 223 18.00 1.24 13.28
CA GLU A 223 16.71 0.55 13.43
C GLU A 223 15.62 1.47 14.00
N ARG A 224 15.90 2.17 15.09
CA ARG A 224 14.95 3.06 15.79
C ARG A 224 14.92 4.46 15.21
N LEU A 225 15.88 4.81 14.35
CA LEU A 225 16.10 6.17 13.83
C LEU A 225 16.04 7.22 14.96
N SER A 226 16.70 6.91 16.08
CA SER A 226 16.62 7.65 17.35
C SER A 226 17.00 9.13 17.26
N MET A 227 17.77 9.50 16.23
CA MET A 227 18.20 10.88 15.93
C MET A 227 17.02 11.83 15.75
N PHE A 228 15.84 11.31 15.41
CA PHE A 228 14.66 12.13 15.16
C PHE A 228 13.83 12.44 16.41
N LYS A 229 14.00 11.70 17.52
CA LYS A 229 13.17 11.87 18.73
C LYS A 229 13.21 13.29 19.29
N LYS A 230 14.38 13.95 19.29
CA LYS A 230 14.52 15.33 19.80
C LYS A 230 14.06 16.40 18.80
N ILE A 231 14.03 16.06 17.51
CA ILE A 231 13.70 16.95 16.39
C ILE A 231 12.20 16.90 16.06
N GLU A 232 11.46 15.95 16.64
CA GLU A 232 10.02 15.85 16.45
C GLU A 232 9.30 17.17 16.74
N ARG A 233 8.51 17.59 15.74
CA ARG A 233 7.71 18.80 15.83
C ARG A 233 6.60 18.58 16.84
N ARG A 234 6.52 19.46 17.84
CA ARG A 234 5.44 19.45 18.81
C ARG A 234 4.09 19.53 18.07
N PRO A 235 3.13 18.63 18.37
CA PRO A 235 1.84 18.64 17.72
C PRO A 235 1.10 19.95 18.01
N MET A 236 0.33 20.43 17.03
CA MET A 236 -0.45 21.65 17.18
C MET A 236 -1.56 21.46 18.24
N ALA A 237 -1.59 22.37 19.21
CA ALA A 237 -2.58 22.39 20.29
C ALA A 237 -3.98 22.74 19.76
N TRP A 238 -4.96 21.86 19.99
CA TRP A 238 -6.36 22.15 19.75
C TRP A 238 -7.06 22.55 21.05
N HIS A 239 -7.36 23.84 21.17
CA HIS A 239 -8.01 24.40 22.37
C HIS A 239 -9.52 24.21 22.29
N CYS A 240 -10.12 23.61 23.32
CA CYS A 240 -11.56 23.38 23.41
C CYS A 240 -12.04 23.49 24.86
N GLN A 241 -13.36 23.38 25.07
CA GLN A 241 -13.97 23.27 26.39
C GLN A 241 -14.62 21.89 26.50
N LEU A 242 -14.27 21.17 27.56
CA LEU A 242 -14.93 19.94 27.99
C LEU A 242 -16.20 20.32 28.75
N THR A 243 -17.36 19.95 28.23
CA THR A 243 -18.67 20.21 28.87
C THR A 243 -19.25 18.94 29.46
N ILE A 244 -19.62 18.98 30.74
CA ILE A 244 -20.31 17.91 31.46
C ILE A 244 -21.66 18.45 31.92
N GLY A 245 -22.74 17.96 31.30
CA GLY A 245 -24.06 18.55 31.48
C GLY A 245 -24.10 20.01 31.04
N SER A 246 -24.91 20.83 31.70
CA SER A 246 -25.10 22.25 31.35
C SER A 246 -24.26 23.22 32.19
N ASN A 247 -23.73 22.77 33.32
CA ASN A 247 -23.17 23.68 34.35
C ASN A 247 -21.66 23.57 34.52
N LEU A 248 -21.05 22.45 34.10
CA LEU A 248 -19.61 22.22 34.29
C LEU A 248 -18.90 22.33 32.94
N SER A 249 -18.02 23.32 32.83
CA SER A 249 -17.16 23.54 31.67
C SER A 249 -15.70 23.64 32.10
N VAL A 250 -14.84 22.77 31.58
CA VAL A 250 -13.41 22.74 31.87
C VAL A 250 -12.63 23.09 30.61
N ARG A 251 -11.66 24.00 30.69
CA ARG A 251 -10.82 24.35 29.53
C ARG A 251 -9.78 23.26 29.30
N ILE A 252 -9.74 22.74 28.07
CA ILE A 252 -8.87 21.63 27.67
C ILE A 252 -8.07 21.96 26.42
N VAL A 253 -6.97 21.24 26.25
CA VAL A 253 -6.13 21.25 25.06
C VAL A 253 -5.91 19.81 24.62
N ALA A 254 -6.27 19.50 23.38
CA ALA A 254 -6.00 18.20 22.79
C ALA A 254 -4.81 18.24 21.82
N TYR A 255 -4.04 17.16 21.80
CA TYR A 255 -2.95 16.92 20.86
C TYR A 255 -3.20 15.61 20.13
N LYS A 256 -2.85 15.56 18.85
CA LYS A 256 -2.84 14.31 18.10
C LYS A 256 -1.66 13.47 18.56
N SER A 257 -1.92 12.29 19.11
CA SER A 257 -0.88 11.37 19.59
C SER A 257 -0.53 10.30 18.58
N VAL A 258 -1.51 9.81 17.83
CA VAL A 258 -1.31 8.82 16.76
C VAL A 258 -2.00 9.34 15.53
N THR A 259 -1.29 9.39 14.41
CA THR A 259 -1.80 9.74 13.09
C THR A 259 -1.05 8.96 12.04
N GLU A 260 -1.75 8.51 11.00
CA GLU A 260 -1.11 7.90 9.83
C GLU A 260 -0.17 8.92 9.16
N GLU A 261 1.13 8.62 9.14
CA GLU A 261 2.10 9.43 8.40
C GLU A 261 2.00 9.14 6.91
N ARG A 262 1.72 10.20 6.13
CA ARG A 262 1.66 10.14 4.67
C ARG A 262 2.71 11.03 4.05
N ILE A 263 3.16 10.66 2.85
CA ILE A 263 4.09 11.46 2.07
C ILE A 263 3.40 12.77 1.68
N LYS A 264 4.02 13.90 2.03
CA LYS A 264 3.48 15.23 1.76
C LYS A 264 3.52 15.60 0.28
N LYS A 265 4.48 15.04 -0.47
CA LYS A 265 4.68 15.29 -1.89
C LYS A 265 3.87 14.32 -2.74
N SER A 266 3.19 14.84 -3.75
CA SER A 266 2.57 14.05 -4.81
C SER A 266 3.52 13.94 -6.01
N TRP A 267 3.52 12.79 -6.68
CA TRP A 267 4.20 12.62 -7.96
C TRP A 267 3.54 13.51 -9.00
N THR A 268 4.31 14.47 -9.53
CA THR A 268 3.83 15.34 -10.61
C THR A 268 4.02 14.62 -11.93
N VAL A 269 2.95 14.54 -12.72
CA VAL A 269 2.99 13.97 -14.07
C VAL A 269 3.71 14.97 -14.99
N VAL A 270 4.74 14.49 -15.69
CA VAL A 270 5.55 15.26 -16.65
C VAL A 270 5.66 14.47 -17.95
N ASP A 271 5.87 15.17 -19.07
CA ASP A 271 6.15 14.49 -20.33
C ASP A 271 7.53 13.81 -20.30
N ALA A 272 7.63 12.63 -20.91
CA ALA A 272 8.85 11.83 -20.88
C ALA A 272 9.97 12.45 -21.76
N LYS A 273 9.62 13.23 -22.79
CA LYS A 273 10.60 13.83 -23.69
C LYS A 273 11.09 15.17 -23.17
N THR A 274 10.18 16.03 -22.72
CA THR A 274 10.53 17.38 -22.28
C THR A 274 10.80 17.50 -20.78
N LEU A 275 10.34 16.53 -19.96
CA LEU A 275 10.40 16.55 -18.50
C LEU A 275 9.74 17.79 -17.87
N ARG A 276 8.87 18.47 -18.62
CA ARG A 276 8.16 19.66 -18.17
C ARG A 276 6.71 19.32 -17.87
N LYS A 277 6.17 20.01 -16.87
CA LYS A 277 4.76 19.92 -16.50
C LYS A 277 3.87 20.67 -17.50
N ASP A 278 4.37 21.78 -18.05
CA ASP A 278 3.56 22.71 -18.86
C ASP A 278 3.10 22.08 -20.18
N ASP A 279 3.81 21.07 -20.67
CA ASP A 279 3.48 20.33 -21.88
C ASP A 279 2.36 19.30 -21.65
N VAL A 280 2.02 19.00 -20.39
CA VAL A 280 0.95 18.08 -20.02
C VAL A 280 -0.23 18.86 -19.48
N GLN A 281 -1.31 18.92 -20.26
CA GLN A 281 -2.57 19.52 -19.84
C GLN A 281 -3.62 18.43 -19.63
N LYS A 282 -4.27 18.46 -18.47
CA LYS A 282 -5.37 17.55 -18.15
C LYS A 282 -6.69 18.22 -18.53
N GLU A 283 -7.27 17.80 -19.65
CA GLU A 283 -8.63 18.15 -20.03
C GLU A 283 -9.60 17.05 -19.57
N THR A 284 -10.78 17.44 -19.12
CA THR A 284 -11.83 16.49 -18.71
C THR A 284 -13.10 16.87 -19.45
N VAL A 285 -13.48 16.04 -20.41
CA VAL A 285 -14.70 16.17 -21.20
C VAL A 285 -15.79 15.31 -20.57
N TYR A 286 -17.01 15.84 -20.51
CA TYR A 286 -18.18 15.13 -20.02
C TYR A 286 -19.01 14.70 -21.23
N CYS A 287 -19.25 13.40 -21.38
CA CYS A 287 -20.12 12.87 -22.42
C CYS A 287 -21.37 12.27 -21.77
N LEU A 288 -22.50 12.30 -22.48
CA LEU A 288 -23.66 11.51 -22.12
C LEU A 288 -23.33 10.03 -22.27
N ASN A 289 -23.91 9.20 -21.40
CA ASN A 289 -23.85 7.75 -21.53
C ASN A 289 -24.92 7.28 -22.55
N ASP A 290 -24.96 7.89 -23.73
CA ASP A 290 -25.72 7.44 -24.89
C ASP A 290 -24.79 6.71 -25.87
N ASP A 291 -25.37 6.00 -26.85
CA ASP A 291 -24.58 5.26 -27.84
C ASP A 291 -23.70 6.20 -28.72
N ASP A 292 -24.05 7.48 -28.77
CA ASP A 292 -23.38 8.52 -29.56
C ASP A 292 -22.34 9.34 -28.76
N GLU A 293 -22.16 9.07 -27.46
CA GLU A 293 -21.26 9.77 -26.51
C GLU A 293 -21.28 11.31 -26.63
N THR A 294 -22.47 11.90 -26.63
CA THR A 294 -22.64 13.34 -26.90
C THR A 294 -21.92 14.22 -25.88
N GLU A 295 -21.04 15.12 -26.32
CA GLU A 295 -20.31 16.06 -25.44
C GLU A 295 -21.24 17.09 -24.78
N VAL A 296 -21.11 17.24 -23.46
CA VAL A 296 -21.88 18.16 -22.62
C VAL A 296 -20.95 19.17 -21.95
N LYS A 297 -21.38 20.43 -21.91
CA LYS A 297 -20.65 21.49 -21.21
C LYS A 297 -20.76 21.29 -19.70
N LYS A 298 -19.68 21.59 -18.98
CA LYS A 298 -19.61 21.46 -17.52
C LYS A 298 -20.72 22.25 -16.79
N ASP A 299 -21.10 23.41 -17.30
CA ASP A 299 -22.12 24.26 -16.67
C ASP A 299 -23.53 23.67 -16.76
N ASP A 300 -23.77 22.76 -17.72
CA ASP A 300 -25.04 22.06 -17.91
C ASP A 300 -25.12 20.78 -17.04
N THR A 301 -24.09 20.48 -16.24
CA THR A 301 -24.06 19.32 -15.35
C THR A 301 -24.52 19.66 -13.93
N ILE A 302 -25.36 18.81 -13.36
CA ILE A 302 -25.82 18.90 -11.97
C ILE A 302 -25.42 17.64 -11.20
N GLN A 303 -25.10 17.78 -9.92
CA GLN A 303 -24.70 16.65 -9.10
C GLN A 303 -25.93 15.84 -8.72
N GLY A 304 -25.98 14.56 -9.11
CA GLY A 304 -27.06 13.64 -8.75
C GLY A 304 -26.64 12.69 -7.65
N PHE A 305 -27.48 12.54 -6.63
CA PHE A 305 -27.30 11.49 -5.61
C PHE A 305 -28.25 10.33 -5.91
N ARG A 306 -27.74 9.10 -5.80
CA ARG A 306 -28.56 7.90 -5.95
C ARG A 306 -29.33 7.65 -4.68
N TYR A 307 -30.65 7.64 -4.76
CA TYR A 307 -31.54 7.25 -3.67
C TYR A 307 -32.31 6.00 -4.11
N GLY A 308 -31.75 4.83 -3.78
CA GLY A 308 -32.25 3.55 -4.29
C GLY A 308 -32.06 3.45 -5.81
N SER A 309 -33.16 3.31 -6.55
CA SER A 309 -33.15 3.24 -8.02
C SER A 309 -33.12 4.63 -8.68
N ASP A 310 -33.58 5.67 -7.97
CA ASP A 310 -33.77 6.99 -8.55
C ASP A 310 -32.51 7.85 -8.37
N ILE A 311 -32.28 8.74 -9.34
CA ILE A 311 -31.22 9.75 -9.29
C ILE A 311 -31.88 11.08 -8.97
N VAL A 312 -31.64 11.58 -7.76
CA VAL A 312 -32.17 12.86 -7.31
C VAL A 312 -31.13 13.95 -7.62
N PRO A 313 -31.43 14.91 -8.50
CA PRO A 313 -30.55 16.03 -8.76
C PRO A 313 -30.51 16.96 -7.54
N PHE A 314 -29.31 17.38 -7.15
CA PHE A 314 -29.08 18.28 -6.02
C PHE A 314 -28.12 19.39 -6.44
N SER A 315 -28.55 20.64 -6.27
CA SER A 315 -27.66 21.78 -6.52
C SER A 315 -26.64 21.91 -5.38
N LYS A 316 -25.49 22.53 -5.67
CA LYS A 316 -24.48 22.80 -4.63
C LYS A 316 -25.00 23.76 -3.54
N GLU A 317 -25.92 24.64 -3.91
CA GLU A 317 -26.56 25.58 -2.99
C GLU A 317 -27.49 24.86 -2.01
N ASP A 318 -28.29 23.92 -2.53
CA ASP A 318 -29.12 23.05 -1.70
C ASP A 318 -28.27 22.16 -0.80
N GLU A 319 -27.14 21.64 -1.30
CA GLU A 319 -26.18 20.86 -0.51
C GLU A 319 -25.63 21.66 0.67
N GLU A 320 -25.20 22.90 0.44
CA GLU A 320 -24.63 23.71 1.50
C GLU A 320 -25.68 24.19 2.52
N GLN A 321 -26.94 24.36 2.12
CA GLN A 321 -28.03 24.72 3.03
C GLN A 321 -28.51 23.53 3.86
N MET A 322 -28.66 22.36 3.23
CA MET A 322 -29.18 21.15 3.87
C MET A 322 -28.11 20.38 4.66
N ARG A 323 -26.82 20.63 4.41
CA ARG A 323 -25.74 20.01 5.17
C ARG A 323 -25.85 20.35 6.65
N TYR A 324 -25.76 19.32 7.48
CA TYR A 324 -25.74 19.49 8.94
C TYR A 324 -24.54 20.36 9.35
N LYS A 325 -24.82 21.50 9.98
CA LYS A 325 -23.81 22.43 10.50
C LYS A 325 -23.75 22.29 12.01
N THR A 326 -22.54 22.10 12.54
CA THR A 326 -22.32 22.09 13.99
C THR A 326 -22.22 23.53 14.49
N GLU A 327 -22.87 23.84 15.61
CA GLU A 327 -22.93 25.20 16.18
C GLU A 327 -21.53 25.75 16.52
N ALA A 328 -20.66 24.90 17.07
CA ALA A 328 -19.28 25.24 17.44
C ALA A 328 -18.40 23.99 17.54
N LYS A 329 -17.09 24.20 17.68
CA LYS A 329 -16.19 23.16 18.18
C LYS A 329 -16.67 22.72 19.57
N CYS A 330 -16.75 21.42 19.81
CA CYS A 330 -17.26 20.90 21.08
C CYS A 330 -16.54 19.63 21.50
N PHE A 331 -16.40 19.46 22.81
CA PHE A 331 -15.99 18.22 23.43
C PHE A 331 -16.92 17.95 24.62
N SER A 332 -18.08 17.38 24.36
CA SER A 332 -19.15 17.25 25.36
C SER A 332 -19.32 15.82 25.80
N VAL A 333 -19.36 15.58 27.11
CA VAL A 333 -19.70 14.26 27.66
C VAL A 333 -21.19 14.01 27.45
N LEU A 334 -21.51 12.89 26.80
CA LEU A 334 -22.86 12.39 26.59
C LEU A 334 -23.29 11.47 27.74
N GLY A 335 -22.36 10.68 28.26
CA GLY A 335 -22.62 9.76 29.36
C GLY A 335 -21.37 8.97 29.75
N PHE A 336 -21.51 8.11 30.75
CA PHE A 336 -20.44 7.23 31.23
C PHE A 336 -20.85 5.76 31.07
N SER A 337 -19.87 4.93 30.73
CA SER A 337 -20.04 3.49 30.50
C SER A 337 -18.95 2.72 31.24
N ARG A 338 -19.14 1.43 31.49
CA ARG A 338 -18.04 0.60 32.02
C ARG A 338 -16.99 0.39 30.95
N SER A 339 -15.71 0.40 31.33
CA SER A 339 -14.59 0.14 30.40
C SER A 339 -14.76 -1.21 29.66
N SER A 340 -15.24 -2.25 30.35
CA SER A 340 -15.45 -3.59 29.78
C SER A 340 -16.54 -3.68 28.70
N GLN A 341 -17.43 -2.70 28.59
CA GLN A 341 -18.47 -2.68 27.55
C GLN A 341 -17.91 -2.23 26.19
N ILE A 342 -16.80 -1.49 26.20
CA ILE A 342 -16.18 -0.96 24.99
C ILE A 342 -15.02 -1.87 24.61
N GLN A 343 -15.21 -2.61 23.53
CA GLN A 343 -14.23 -3.55 23.01
C GLN A 343 -13.32 -2.86 21.99
N MET A 344 -12.05 -3.28 21.95
CA MET A 344 -11.03 -2.69 21.08
C MET A 344 -11.39 -2.80 19.59
N HIS A 345 -12.11 -3.84 19.17
CA HIS A 345 -12.53 -4.01 17.77
C HIS A 345 -13.61 -3.01 17.32
N TYR A 346 -14.19 -2.22 18.24
CA TYR A 346 -15.09 -1.13 17.87
C TYR A 346 -14.38 0.19 17.59
N TYR A 347 -13.07 0.30 17.87
CA TYR A 347 -12.36 1.54 17.63
C TYR A 347 -12.34 1.89 16.14
N MET A 348 -12.67 3.14 15.87
CA MET A 348 -12.71 3.74 14.54
C MET A 348 -11.85 5.00 14.50
N GLY A 349 -11.74 5.57 13.31
CA GLY A 349 -10.98 6.78 13.06
C GLY A 349 -9.53 6.52 12.68
N ASN A 350 -8.88 7.56 12.16
CA ASN A 350 -7.50 7.54 11.69
C ASN A 350 -6.53 8.27 12.64
N GLN A 351 -7.02 8.71 13.80
CA GLN A 351 -6.25 9.50 14.75
C GLN A 351 -6.69 9.22 16.18
N VAL A 352 -5.73 9.30 17.10
CA VAL A 352 -5.95 9.23 18.55
C VAL A 352 -5.58 10.57 19.16
N LEU A 353 -6.47 11.14 19.98
CA LEU A 353 -6.24 12.43 20.63
C LEU A 353 -5.91 12.23 22.11
N LYS A 354 -4.84 12.86 22.59
CA LYS A 354 -4.57 13.02 24.03
C LYS A 354 -5.07 14.38 24.48
N VAL A 355 -5.96 14.40 25.45
CA VAL A 355 -6.59 15.59 26.00
C VAL A 355 -6.01 15.89 27.36
N PHE A 356 -5.56 17.14 27.53
CA PHE A 356 -4.98 17.69 28.74
C PHE A 356 -5.78 18.91 29.19
N ALA A 357 -5.58 19.33 30.44
CA ALA A 357 -6.05 20.62 30.91
C ALA A 357 -5.31 21.77 30.20
N ALA A 358 -5.96 22.93 30.11
CA ALA A 358 -5.30 24.13 29.59
C ALA A 358 -4.17 24.58 30.53
N LYS A 359 -2.99 24.88 29.96
CA LYS A 359 -1.78 25.23 30.74
C LYS A 359 -1.94 26.48 31.60
N ASP A 360 -2.81 27.40 31.19
CA ASP A 360 -3.00 28.69 31.87
C ASP A 360 -4.07 28.62 32.98
N ASP A 361 -4.61 27.44 33.30
CA ASP A 361 -5.76 27.27 34.20
C ASP A 361 -5.54 26.14 35.20
N GLU A 362 -4.99 26.47 36.37
CA GLU A 362 -4.76 25.52 37.47
C GLU A 362 -6.06 24.92 37.99
N ASN A 363 -7.15 25.71 38.06
CA ASN A 363 -8.45 25.22 38.50
C ASN A 363 -9.00 24.17 37.53
N ALA A 364 -8.84 24.40 36.23
CA ALA A 364 -9.19 23.41 35.21
C ALA A 364 -8.33 22.15 35.32
N ALA A 365 -7.03 22.28 35.64
CA ALA A 365 -6.14 21.14 35.83
C ALA A 365 -6.57 20.28 37.02
N VAL A 366 -6.88 20.89 38.16
CA VAL A 366 -7.38 20.16 39.34
C VAL A 366 -8.71 19.47 39.05
N ALA A 367 -9.66 20.17 38.42
CA ALA A 367 -10.95 19.58 38.06
C ALA A 367 -10.80 18.42 37.05
N PHE A 368 -9.87 18.54 36.11
CA PHE A 368 -9.62 17.52 35.09
C PHE A 368 -8.91 16.29 35.68
N SER A 369 -7.92 16.49 36.56
CA SER A 369 -7.26 15.40 37.29
C SER A 369 -8.24 14.65 38.20
N ALA A 370 -9.08 15.37 38.95
CA ALA A 370 -10.13 14.75 39.75
C ALA A 370 -11.10 13.90 38.92
N LEU A 371 -11.43 14.34 37.69
CA LEU A 371 -12.23 13.55 36.76
C LEU A 371 -11.49 12.29 36.30
N ILE A 372 -10.21 12.40 35.94
CA ILE A 372 -9.40 11.26 35.46
C ILE A 372 -9.30 10.19 36.55
N HIS A 373 -8.96 10.57 37.79
CA HIS A 373 -8.88 9.64 38.91
C HIS A 373 -10.24 8.97 39.19
N ALA A 374 -11.33 9.74 39.17
CA ALA A 374 -12.66 9.16 39.37
C ALA A 374 -13.05 8.16 38.29
N LEU A 375 -12.67 8.40 37.02
CA LEU A 375 -12.89 7.45 35.92
C LEU A 375 -12.08 6.16 36.13
N ASP A 376 -10.83 6.29 36.57
CA ASP A 376 -9.93 5.16 36.78
C ASP A 376 -10.36 4.29 37.98
N GLU A 377 -10.61 4.91 39.13
CA GLU A 377 -11.07 4.24 40.35
C GLU A 377 -12.37 3.46 40.13
N LEU A 378 -13.31 4.06 39.40
CA LEU A 378 -14.61 3.45 39.10
C LEU A 378 -14.56 2.49 37.89
N LYS A 379 -13.43 2.42 37.17
CA LYS A 379 -13.27 1.66 35.92
C LYS A 379 -14.34 2.00 34.87
N VAL A 380 -14.69 3.29 34.80
CA VAL A 380 -15.67 3.84 33.86
C VAL A 380 -14.98 4.74 32.85
N VAL A 381 -15.62 4.90 31.70
CA VAL A 381 -15.12 5.67 30.56
C VAL A 381 -16.18 6.66 30.12
N ALA A 382 -15.76 7.81 29.61
CA ALA A 382 -16.68 8.85 29.18
C ALA A 382 -16.99 8.71 27.69
N ILE A 383 -18.26 8.65 27.33
CA ILE A 383 -18.71 8.74 25.93
C ILE A 383 -18.86 10.23 25.61
N VAL A 384 -18.15 10.69 24.59
CA VAL A 384 -18.05 12.10 24.25
C VAL A 384 -18.46 12.38 22.81
N ARG A 385 -19.16 13.50 22.62
CA ARG A 385 -19.38 14.14 21.32
C ARG A 385 -18.22 15.07 21.03
N TYR A 386 -17.45 14.75 20.01
CA TYR A 386 -16.32 15.52 19.52
C TYR A 386 -16.67 16.21 18.21
N ALA A 387 -16.49 17.52 18.12
CA ALA A 387 -16.53 18.25 16.86
C ALA A 387 -15.31 19.17 16.77
N TYR A 388 -14.45 18.93 15.78
CA TYR A 388 -13.20 19.67 15.62
C TYR A 388 -13.43 21.15 15.29
N ASP A 389 -14.36 21.41 14.38
CA ASP A 389 -14.77 22.73 13.90
C ASP A 389 -16.22 22.69 13.40
N ARG A 390 -16.83 23.86 13.15
CA ARG A 390 -18.21 24.04 12.65
C ARG A 390 -18.49 23.32 11.33
N ARG A 391 -17.44 23.18 10.49
CA ARG A 391 -17.51 22.54 9.18
C ARG A 391 -17.43 21.02 9.25
N CYS A 392 -16.94 20.48 10.37
CA CYS A 392 -16.78 19.06 10.57
C CYS A 392 -18.07 18.44 11.09
N ASN A 393 -18.36 17.22 10.63
CA ASN A 393 -19.44 16.43 11.19
C ASN A 393 -19.05 16.02 12.63
N PRO A 394 -19.99 16.08 13.58
CA PRO A 394 -19.72 15.61 14.93
C PRO A 394 -19.41 14.12 14.90
N GLN A 395 -18.45 13.72 15.72
CA GLN A 395 -18.04 12.33 15.93
C GLN A 395 -18.43 11.94 17.35
N VAL A 396 -18.87 10.70 17.52
CA VAL A 396 -19.03 10.09 18.83
C VAL A 396 -17.80 9.24 19.10
N GLY A 397 -17.25 9.34 20.30
CA GLY A 397 -16.13 8.51 20.72
C GLY A 397 -16.09 8.30 22.21
N VAL A 398 -15.07 7.61 22.65
CA VAL A 398 -14.80 7.31 24.05
C VAL A 398 -13.53 8.03 24.50
N ALA A 399 -13.55 8.56 25.72
CA ALA A 399 -12.41 9.12 26.40
C ALA A 399 -12.02 8.21 27.60
N PHE A 400 -10.82 7.63 27.52
CA PHE A 400 -10.24 6.75 28.55
C PHE A 400 -9.31 7.54 29.47
N PRO A 401 -9.30 7.28 30.80
CA PRO A 401 -8.26 7.78 31.68
C PRO A 401 -6.92 7.12 31.38
N CYS A 402 -5.84 7.91 31.36
CA CYS A 402 -4.47 7.44 31.24
C CYS A 402 -3.60 8.21 32.24
N ILE A 403 -3.19 7.52 33.30
CA ILE A 403 -2.34 8.03 34.38
C ILE A 403 -0.94 7.47 34.14
N LYS A 404 0.05 8.36 34.04
CA LYS A 404 1.47 8.04 33.99
C LYS A 404 2.21 8.86 35.05
N ASP A 405 3.41 8.45 35.42
CA ASP A 405 4.21 9.10 36.46
C ASP A 405 4.44 10.60 36.18
N ALA A 406 4.69 10.95 34.92
CA ALA A 406 4.94 12.33 34.51
C ALA A 406 3.67 13.15 34.21
N TYR A 407 2.55 12.50 33.86
CA TYR A 407 1.35 13.20 33.44
C TYR A 407 0.07 12.35 33.48
N GLU A 408 -1.06 13.04 33.60
CA GLU A 408 -2.40 12.48 33.47
C GLU A 408 -3.09 13.06 32.24
N CYS A 409 -3.80 12.21 31.48
CA CYS A 409 -4.57 12.66 30.31
C CYS A 409 -5.78 11.78 30.02
N LEU A 410 -6.70 12.31 29.21
CA LEU A 410 -7.74 11.49 28.58
C LEU A 410 -7.35 11.12 27.15
N ILE A 411 -7.48 9.85 26.79
CA ILE A 411 -7.27 9.35 25.43
C ILE A 411 -8.62 9.24 24.73
N TYR A 412 -8.84 10.05 23.69
CA TYR A 412 -10.03 9.99 22.86
C TYR A 412 -9.83 9.11 21.63
N VAL A 413 -10.76 8.17 21.42
CA VAL A 413 -10.85 7.28 20.27
C VAL A 413 -12.27 7.34 19.70
N GLN A 414 -12.40 7.43 18.38
CA GLN A 414 -13.72 7.47 17.72
C GLN A 414 -14.40 6.10 17.81
N LEU A 415 -15.71 6.11 18.02
CA LEU A 415 -16.57 4.93 18.02
C LEU A 415 -17.38 4.83 16.72
N PRO A 416 -17.84 3.63 16.34
CA PRO A 416 -18.60 3.44 15.12
C PRO A 416 -20.03 3.93 15.30
N TYR A 417 -20.62 4.43 14.21
CA TYR A 417 -22.06 4.62 14.12
C TYR A 417 -22.76 3.30 13.76
N MET A 418 -24.09 3.27 13.89
CA MET A 418 -24.89 2.10 13.52
C MET A 418 -24.71 1.72 12.05
N GLU A 419 -24.47 2.69 11.18
CA GLU A 419 -24.20 2.51 9.75
C GLU A 419 -22.79 1.96 9.44
N ASP A 420 -21.84 2.08 10.37
CA ASP A 420 -20.47 1.56 10.20
C ASP A 420 -20.39 0.08 10.55
N LEU A 421 -21.31 -0.43 11.37
CA LEU A 421 -21.33 -1.82 11.80
C LEU A 421 -21.71 -2.74 10.64
N ARG A 422 -20.84 -3.72 10.36
CA ARG A 422 -21.10 -4.79 9.39
C ARG A 422 -21.34 -6.10 10.13
N GLN A 423 -22.58 -6.55 10.12
CA GLN A 423 -22.99 -7.78 10.81
C GLN A 423 -22.79 -8.99 9.89
N TYR A 424 -21.58 -9.54 9.91
CA TYR A 424 -21.29 -10.81 9.26
C TYR A 424 -21.51 -11.96 10.25
N ILE A 425 -22.28 -12.97 9.83
CA ILE A 425 -22.53 -14.16 10.63
C ILE A 425 -21.57 -15.25 10.15
N PHE A 426 -20.61 -15.61 11.00
CA PHE A 426 -19.67 -16.71 10.74
C PHE A 426 -20.02 -17.93 11.59
N SER A 427 -19.83 -19.12 11.03
CA SER A 427 -19.97 -20.37 11.77
C SER A 427 -18.93 -20.47 12.88
N SER A 428 -19.35 -20.87 14.09
CA SER A 428 -18.43 -21.07 15.21
C SER A 428 -17.42 -22.19 14.92
N LEU A 429 -16.13 -21.88 15.05
CA LEU A 429 -15.06 -22.87 14.90
C LEU A 429 -15.05 -23.89 16.04
N LYS A 430 -15.45 -23.50 17.26
CA LYS A 430 -15.43 -24.36 18.45
C LYS A 430 -16.42 -25.53 18.37
N ASN A 431 -17.56 -25.32 17.71
CA ASN A 431 -18.63 -26.32 17.64
C ASN A 431 -18.54 -27.19 16.36
N ASN A 432 -17.57 -26.91 15.49
CA ASN A 432 -17.44 -27.60 14.22
C ASN A 432 -16.65 -28.91 14.40
N LYS A 433 -17.35 -30.04 14.40
CA LYS A 433 -16.78 -31.39 14.53
C LYS A 433 -15.68 -31.71 13.50
N LYS A 434 -15.63 -30.98 12.37
CA LYS A 434 -14.63 -31.17 11.30
C LYS A 434 -13.28 -30.49 11.59
N CYS A 435 -13.24 -29.55 12.53
CA CYS A 435 -12.08 -28.68 12.78
C CYS A 435 -11.58 -28.78 14.23
N ILE A 436 -11.89 -29.89 14.92
CA ILE A 436 -11.42 -30.12 16.28
C ILE A 436 -9.96 -30.59 16.19
N PRO A 437 -8.99 -29.84 16.75
CA PRO A 437 -7.59 -30.24 16.72
C PRO A 437 -7.35 -31.45 17.63
N THR A 438 -6.33 -32.26 17.29
CA THR A 438 -5.86 -33.34 18.17
C THR A 438 -5.02 -32.79 19.33
N GLU A 439 -4.84 -33.57 20.39
CA GLU A 439 -4.00 -33.19 21.53
C GLU A 439 -2.54 -32.94 21.11
N ASP A 440 -2.00 -33.77 20.20
CA ASP A 440 -0.67 -33.57 19.63
C ASP A 440 -0.55 -32.26 18.85
N GLN A 441 -1.63 -31.87 18.15
CA GLN A 441 -1.69 -30.60 17.42
C GLN A 441 -1.73 -29.41 18.37
N LEU A 442 -2.48 -29.50 19.47
CA LEU A 442 -2.51 -28.48 20.51
C LEU A 442 -1.13 -28.34 21.16
N SER A 443 -0.53 -29.44 21.61
CA SER A 443 0.80 -29.44 22.23
C SER A 443 1.89 -28.90 21.31
N ALA A 444 1.83 -29.18 20.01
CA ALA A 444 2.77 -28.63 19.04
C ALA A 444 2.60 -27.12 18.83
N VAL A 445 1.37 -26.61 18.89
CA VAL A 445 1.08 -25.18 18.83
C VAL A 445 1.48 -24.49 20.14
N ASP A 446 1.21 -25.10 21.29
CA ASP A 446 1.63 -24.57 22.60
C ASP A 446 3.16 -24.43 22.66
N SER A 447 3.89 -25.48 22.24
CA SER A 447 5.36 -25.45 22.13
C SER A 447 5.85 -24.35 21.18
N LEU A 448 5.09 -24.06 20.12
CA LEU A 448 5.42 -22.99 19.17
C LEU A 448 5.16 -21.61 19.78
N ILE A 449 4.06 -21.43 20.52
CA ILE A 449 3.74 -20.18 21.24
C ILE A 449 4.85 -19.85 22.24
N ASP A 450 5.28 -20.84 23.04
CA ASP A 450 6.35 -20.67 24.02
C ASP A 450 7.69 -20.31 23.35
N SER A 451 7.97 -20.90 22.18
CA SER A 451 9.20 -20.64 21.43
C SER A 451 9.20 -19.31 20.69
N MET A 452 8.02 -18.84 20.25
CA MET A 452 7.81 -17.58 19.52
C MET A 452 7.56 -16.37 20.44
N ASN A 453 7.61 -16.54 21.75
CA ASN A 453 7.38 -15.43 22.67
C ASN A 453 8.47 -14.36 22.49
N LEU A 454 8.02 -13.13 22.22
CA LEU A 454 8.90 -11.96 22.03
C LEU A 454 9.17 -11.24 23.36
N VAL A 455 8.40 -11.53 24.39
CA VAL A 455 8.54 -10.95 25.71
C VAL A 455 9.36 -11.90 26.58
N HIS A 456 10.49 -11.41 27.09
CA HIS A 456 11.27 -12.10 28.10
C HIS A 456 10.91 -11.60 29.49
N GLU A 457 10.61 -12.55 30.37
CA GLU A 457 10.51 -12.32 31.80
C GLU A 457 11.91 -12.52 32.38
N ASP A 458 12.45 -11.51 33.05
CA ASP A 458 13.70 -11.66 33.81
C ASP A 458 13.46 -12.50 35.09
N ASP A 459 14.53 -13.03 35.68
CA ASP A 459 14.48 -13.89 36.87
C ASP A 459 13.77 -13.24 38.09
N ASP A 460 13.63 -11.91 38.11
CA ASP A 460 12.97 -11.15 39.16
C ASP A 460 11.44 -10.98 38.96
N GLY A 461 10.89 -11.38 37.80
CA GLY A 461 9.43 -11.43 37.55
C GLY A 461 8.69 -10.08 37.47
N GLU A 462 9.42 -8.95 37.54
CA GLU A 462 8.84 -7.60 37.52
C GLU A 462 9.10 -6.85 36.20
N THR A 463 10.17 -7.19 35.47
CA THR A 463 10.54 -6.58 34.19
C THR A 463 10.24 -7.52 33.01
N PHE A 464 9.45 -7.00 32.07
CA PHE A 464 9.17 -7.67 30.81
C PHE A 464 9.98 -6.96 29.72
N GLU A 465 11.09 -7.55 29.29
CA GLU A 465 11.85 -7.05 28.16
C GLU A 465 11.24 -7.54 26.84
N ASP A 466 10.65 -6.62 26.08
CA ASP A 466 10.19 -6.90 24.73
C ASP A 466 11.37 -6.86 23.75
N LEU A 467 11.75 -8.03 23.23
CA LEU A 467 12.86 -8.23 22.29
C LEU A 467 12.65 -7.48 20.97
N PHE A 468 11.40 -7.25 20.58
CA PHE A 468 11.09 -6.63 19.31
C PHE A 468 9.92 -5.67 19.47
N GLN A 469 10.20 -4.37 19.40
CA GLN A 469 9.24 -3.30 19.64
C GLN A 469 8.86 -2.57 18.33
N PRO A 470 7.81 -3.01 17.60
CA PRO A 470 7.38 -2.37 16.35
C PRO A 470 6.99 -0.90 16.51
N SER A 471 6.52 -0.49 17.69
CA SER A 471 6.12 0.88 17.98
C SER A 471 7.26 1.89 17.89
N LYS A 472 8.51 1.42 18.06
CA LYS A 472 9.73 2.23 17.91
C LYS A 472 10.32 2.18 16.50
N ILE A 473 9.80 1.33 15.62
CA ILE A 473 10.27 1.17 14.24
C ILE A 473 9.50 2.14 13.33
N PRO A 474 10.17 3.09 12.67
CA PRO A 474 9.51 3.99 11.73
C PRO A 474 9.06 3.27 10.47
N ASN A 475 8.10 3.85 9.74
CA ASN A 475 7.58 3.24 8.52
C ASN A 475 8.71 3.11 7.45
N PRO A 476 9.08 1.87 7.05
CA PRO A 476 10.20 1.61 6.13
C PRO A 476 9.98 2.17 4.73
N HIS A 477 8.72 2.44 4.35
CA HIS A 477 8.38 3.03 3.06
C HIS A 477 9.07 4.37 2.82
N PHE A 478 9.19 5.22 3.84
CA PHE A 478 9.84 6.53 3.70
C PHE A 478 11.33 6.37 3.42
N GLN A 479 12.02 5.51 4.16
CA GLN A 479 13.44 5.30 3.98
C GLN A 479 13.74 4.67 2.62
N ARG A 480 12.93 3.71 2.18
CA ARG A 480 13.01 3.13 0.84
C ARG A 480 12.78 4.17 -0.26
N LEU A 481 11.80 5.06 -0.08
CA LEU A 481 11.55 6.14 -1.02
C LEU A 481 12.76 7.08 -1.11
N TYR A 482 13.33 7.50 0.02
CA TYR A 482 14.48 8.40 0.05
C TYR A 482 15.73 7.79 -0.58
N GLN A 483 15.97 6.50 -0.34
CA GLN A 483 17.02 5.73 -1.00
C GLN A 483 16.86 5.78 -2.53
N CYS A 484 15.66 5.47 -3.04
CA CYS A 484 15.39 5.50 -4.48
C CYS A 484 15.55 6.91 -5.07
N LEU A 485 15.10 7.94 -4.35
CA LEU A 485 15.23 9.34 -4.78
C LEU A 485 16.68 9.81 -4.82
N GLN A 486 17.47 9.52 -3.79
CA GLN A 486 18.90 9.85 -3.77
C GLN A 486 19.64 9.13 -4.90
N HIS A 487 19.40 7.83 -5.07
CA HIS A 487 20.04 7.06 -6.13
C HIS A 487 19.69 7.62 -7.51
N LYS A 488 18.43 7.97 -7.76
CA LYS A 488 18.02 8.58 -9.04
C LYS A 488 18.53 10.01 -9.23
N ALA A 489 18.79 10.75 -8.15
CA ALA A 489 19.40 12.07 -8.22
C ALA A 489 20.88 11.99 -8.66
N PHE A 490 21.65 11.05 -8.10
CA PHE A 490 23.07 10.88 -8.41
C PHE A 490 23.32 10.02 -9.67
N HIS A 491 22.46 9.04 -9.91
CA HIS A 491 22.54 8.14 -11.06
C HIS A 491 21.23 8.18 -11.87
N PRO A 492 20.98 9.25 -12.66
CA PRO A 492 19.72 9.41 -13.41
C PRO A 492 19.41 8.22 -14.34
N ASN A 493 20.45 7.69 -14.99
CA ASN A 493 20.33 6.60 -15.98
C ASN A 493 20.42 5.20 -15.36
N GLY A 494 20.75 5.06 -14.07
CA GLY A 494 20.86 3.76 -13.41
C GLY A 494 19.48 3.15 -13.11
N PRO A 495 19.34 1.81 -13.01
CA PRO A 495 18.11 1.18 -12.52
C PRO A 495 17.83 1.58 -11.07
N LEU A 496 16.65 1.23 -10.55
CA LEU A 496 16.36 1.44 -9.13
C LEU A 496 17.27 0.52 -8.28
N PRO A 497 17.82 1.02 -7.16
CA PRO A 497 18.67 0.21 -6.31
C PRO A 497 17.88 -0.91 -5.63
N PRO A 498 18.51 -2.06 -5.30
CA PRO A 498 17.89 -3.08 -4.45
C PRO A 498 17.55 -2.51 -3.07
N ILE A 499 16.67 -3.19 -2.33
CA ILE A 499 16.35 -2.82 -0.95
C ILE A 499 17.62 -3.00 -0.10
N GLU A 500 17.95 -2.00 0.72
CA GLU A 500 19.07 -2.08 1.65
C GLU A 500 18.84 -3.20 2.67
N GLN A 501 19.88 -4.02 2.90
CA GLN A 501 19.79 -5.19 3.80
C GLN A 501 19.34 -4.81 5.21
N HIS A 502 19.85 -3.71 5.77
CA HIS A 502 19.44 -3.28 7.11
C HIS A 502 17.93 -2.95 7.23
N LEU A 503 17.24 -2.57 6.13
CA LEU A 503 15.79 -2.36 6.17
C LEU A 503 15.04 -3.68 6.27
N LEU A 504 15.59 -4.74 5.68
CA LEU A 504 15.07 -6.10 5.83
C LEU A 504 15.38 -6.60 7.24
N ASP A 505 16.62 -6.43 7.72
CA ASP A 505 17.05 -6.87 9.05
C ASP A 505 16.18 -6.25 10.16
N MET A 506 15.78 -4.99 10.01
CA MET A 506 14.88 -4.28 10.93
C MET A 506 13.45 -4.88 10.98
N LEU A 507 13.00 -5.51 9.91
CA LEU A 507 11.66 -6.12 9.80
C LEU A 507 11.68 -7.62 10.03
N GLU A 508 12.85 -8.24 9.98
CA GLU A 508 13.02 -9.68 10.20
C GLU A 508 12.89 -10.03 11.69
N MET A 509 12.46 -11.27 11.92
CA MET A 509 12.36 -11.83 13.25
C MET A 509 13.77 -11.94 13.88
N PRO A 510 13.93 -11.61 15.18
CA PRO A 510 15.20 -11.78 15.88
C PRO A 510 15.78 -13.19 15.70
N CYS A 511 17.08 -13.28 15.40
CA CYS A 511 17.76 -14.55 15.12
C CYS A 511 17.56 -15.61 16.21
N VAL A 512 17.48 -15.15 17.46
CA VAL A 512 17.19 -15.92 18.67
C VAL A 512 15.91 -16.73 18.53
N VAL A 513 14.83 -16.02 18.18
CA VAL A 513 13.50 -16.59 18.05
C VAL A 513 13.47 -17.52 16.85
N LYS A 514 14.19 -17.17 15.78
CA LYS A 514 14.36 -18.03 14.60
C LYS A 514 15.00 -19.37 14.94
N GLU A 515 16.08 -19.37 15.72
CA GLU A 515 16.78 -20.59 16.15
C GLU A 515 15.90 -21.43 17.09
N ARG A 516 15.21 -20.79 18.07
CA ARG A 516 14.29 -21.48 18.99
C ARG A 516 13.09 -22.12 18.27
N CYS A 517 12.51 -21.44 17.30
CA CYS A 517 11.27 -21.86 16.64
C CYS A 517 11.44 -22.95 15.59
N GLN A 518 12.67 -23.21 15.13
CA GLN A 518 12.89 -24.13 14.02
C GLN A 518 12.37 -25.55 14.32
N ALA A 519 12.65 -26.09 15.51
CA ALA A 519 12.20 -27.44 15.88
C ALA A 519 10.67 -27.56 16.07
N PRO A 520 9.98 -26.64 16.79
CA PRO A 520 8.52 -26.62 16.84
C PRO A 520 7.86 -26.45 15.47
N LEU A 521 8.39 -25.58 14.60
CA LEU A 521 7.84 -25.35 13.27
C LEU A 521 7.87 -26.60 12.39
N GLU A 522 8.96 -27.38 12.45
CA GLU A 522 9.06 -28.66 11.74
C GLU A 522 8.01 -29.67 12.22
N LYS A 523 7.74 -29.72 13.53
CA LYS A 523 6.68 -30.57 14.11
C LYS A 523 5.29 -30.13 13.65
N VAL A 524 5.00 -28.83 13.68
CA VAL A 524 3.72 -28.26 13.21
C VAL A 524 3.53 -28.57 11.72
N LYS A 525 4.56 -28.40 10.90
CA LYS A 525 4.52 -28.72 9.47
C LYS A 525 4.21 -30.20 9.20
N ALA A 526 4.70 -31.10 10.06
CA ALA A 526 4.41 -32.53 9.94
C ALA A 526 2.98 -32.88 10.37
N LEU A 527 2.44 -32.23 11.40
CA LEU A 527 1.11 -32.51 11.98
C LEU A 527 -0.05 -31.85 11.23
N PHE A 528 0.20 -30.77 10.49
CA PHE A 528 -0.81 -30.04 9.70
C PHE A 528 -0.54 -30.14 8.19
N PRO A 529 -1.04 -31.20 7.52
CA PRO A 529 -0.85 -31.37 6.08
C PRO A 529 -1.70 -30.35 5.30
N LEU A 530 -1.05 -29.36 4.70
CA LEU A 530 -1.69 -28.38 3.81
C LEU A 530 -1.59 -28.84 2.35
N LYS A 531 -2.72 -28.77 1.63
CA LYS A 531 -2.77 -28.98 0.19
C LYS A 531 -3.05 -27.65 -0.50
N GLU A 532 -2.12 -27.19 -1.32
CA GLU A 532 -2.32 -25.98 -2.11
C GLU A 532 -3.38 -26.25 -3.18
N VAL A 533 -4.50 -25.54 -3.09
CA VAL A 533 -5.52 -25.55 -4.15
C VAL A 533 -5.17 -24.45 -5.12
N SER A 534 -4.34 -24.77 -6.11
CA SER A 534 -3.94 -23.80 -7.11
C SER A 534 -5.13 -23.44 -8.02
N LYS A 535 -5.74 -22.27 -7.77
CA LYS A 535 -6.53 -21.59 -8.80
C LYS A 535 -5.54 -20.89 -9.73
N LYS A 536 -4.82 -21.64 -10.57
CA LYS A 536 -3.88 -21.06 -11.54
C LYS A 536 -4.62 -20.24 -12.59
N LYS A 537 -4.86 -18.96 -12.31
CA LYS A 537 -4.65 -17.92 -13.32
C LYS A 537 -3.31 -17.29 -12.96
N GLU A 538 -2.22 -17.91 -13.40
CA GLU A 538 -0.96 -17.18 -13.50
C GLU A 538 -1.22 -16.09 -14.54
N GLU A 539 -1.44 -14.86 -14.07
CA GLU A 539 -1.37 -13.70 -14.96
C GLU A 539 0.02 -13.76 -15.59
N LYS A 540 0.07 -13.97 -16.91
CA LYS A 540 1.33 -13.96 -17.66
C LYS A 540 1.98 -12.60 -17.41
N THR A 541 2.95 -12.56 -16.51
CA THR A 541 3.63 -11.32 -16.17
C THR A 541 4.54 -10.98 -17.34
N ALA A 542 4.75 -9.70 -17.63
CA ALA A 542 5.58 -9.26 -18.76
C ALA A 542 6.99 -9.92 -18.78
N GLN A 543 7.53 -10.29 -17.62
CA GLN A 543 8.79 -11.02 -17.49
C GLN A 543 8.77 -12.44 -18.10
N ASP A 544 7.62 -13.12 -18.12
CA ASP A 544 7.47 -14.42 -18.80
C ASP A 544 7.29 -14.27 -20.32
N ILE A 545 6.82 -13.09 -20.77
CA ILE A 545 6.65 -12.76 -22.19
C ILE A 545 7.97 -12.28 -22.79
N PHE A 546 8.75 -11.53 -22.03
CA PHE A 546 10.04 -10.95 -22.42
C PHE A 546 11.19 -11.61 -21.66
N LYS A 547 11.26 -12.94 -21.59
CA LYS A 547 12.50 -13.60 -21.17
C LYS A 547 13.61 -13.21 -22.16
N ASP A 548 14.66 -12.58 -21.62
CA ASP A 548 15.89 -12.28 -22.33
C ASP A 548 16.42 -13.57 -22.98
N GLY A 549 16.41 -13.58 -24.32
CA GLY A 549 16.92 -14.68 -25.10
C GLY A 549 18.43 -14.71 -25.06
N GLU A 550 19.00 -15.60 -24.25
CA GLU A 550 20.26 -16.24 -24.62
C GLU A 550 19.96 -17.34 -25.65
N ASP A 551 20.68 -17.24 -26.77
CA ASP A 551 20.53 -18.01 -28.00
C ASP A 551 20.45 -19.53 -27.80
N GLY A 552 19.37 -20.12 -28.33
CA GLY A 552 19.24 -21.55 -28.59
C GLY A 552 18.24 -21.78 -29.73
N PRO A 553 18.59 -22.52 -30.81
CA PRO A 553 17.80 -22.53 -32.02
C PRO A 553 16.56 -23.43 -31.86
N ASN A 554 15.38 -22.82 -31.87
CA ASN A 554 14.12 -23.57 -31.97
C ASN A 554 13.58 -23.51 -33.42
N PRO A 555 13.01 -24.62 -33.95
CA PRO A 555 12.79 -24.81 -35.37
C PRO A 555 11.65 -23.91 -35.89
N LYS A 556 11.93 -23.27 -37.03
CA LYS A 556 11.02 -22.40 -37.77
C LYS A 556 9.66 -23.05 -37.99
N LYS A 557 8.61 -22.54 -37.33
CA LYS A 557 7.24 -22.59 -37.86
C LYS A 557 7.01 -21.34 -38.69
N LEU A 558 6.57 -21.55 -39.93
CA LEU A 558 6.30 -20.51 -40.92
C LEU A 558 5.34 -19.45 -40.36
N LYS A 559 5.77 -18.18 -40.42
CA LYS A 559 4.89 -17.02 -40.35
C LYS A 559 4.07 -16.99 -41.64
N ILE A 560 2.75 -17.07 -41.51
CA ILE A 560 1.84 -16.57 -42.52
C ILE A 560 1.58 -15.12 -42.10
N GLU A 561 1.91 -14.18 -42.98
CA GLU A 561 1.56 -12.78 -42.86
C GLU A 561 0.04 -12.68 -43.03
N ASP A 562 -0.68 -12.41 -41.94
CA ASP A 562 -2.08 -12.02 -42.01
C ASP A 562 -2.14 -10.52 -42.31
N GLU A 563 -2.70 -10.20 -43.48
CA GLU A 563 -3.04 -8.86 -43.94
C GLU A 563 -3.92 -8.11 -42.91
N GLU A 564 -3.67 -6.81 -42.81
CA GLU A 564 -4.39 -5.83 -42.00
C GLU A 564 -5.92 -5.93 -42.14
N GLY A 565 -6.63 -6.12 -41.04
CA GLY A 565 -8.09 -6.07 -41.03
C GLY A 565 -8.76 -6.29 -39.67
N SER A 566 -9.09 -5.18 -38.98
CA SER A 566 -10.03 -5.07 -37.85
C SER A 566 -9.68 -5.83 -36.54
N PHE A 567 -8.90 -5.15 -35.69
CA PHE A 567 -8.89 -5.40 -34.25
C PHE A 567 -10.10 -4.69 -33.62
N SER A 568 -11.21 -5.40 -33.43
CA SER A 568 -12.39 -4.89 -32.72
C SER A 568 -12.42 -5.43 -31.28
N ILE A 569 -12.63 -4.52 -30.33
CA ILE A 569 -12.64 -4.73 -28.87
C ILE A 569 -13.62 -5.84 -28.43
N ILE A 570 -14.62 -6.17 -29.25
CA ILE A 570 -15.60 -7.24 -29.02
C ILE A 570 -14.95 -8.64 -28.92
N LYS A 571 -13.81 -8.89 -29.61
CA LYS A 571 -13.09 -10.18 -29.56
C LYS A 571 -12.44 -10.51 -28.21
N LEU A 572 -12.32 -9.54 -27.30
CA LEU A 572 -11.81 -9.74 -25.93
C LEU A 572 -12.94 -9.98 -24.91
N ALA A 573 -14.16 -9.51 -25.21
CA ALA A 573 -15.31 -9.65 -24.33
C ALA A 573 -16.07 -10.96 -24.56
N GLU A 574 -16.08 -11.46 -25.79
CA GLU A 574 -16.63 -12.77 -26.13
C GLU A 574 -15.54 -13.83 -25.96
N GLY A 575 -15.61 -14.57 -24.84
CA GLY A 575 -14.76 -15.74 -24.61
C GLY A 575 -14.84 -16.74 -25.77
N ASP A 576 -13.88 -17.66 -25.82
CA ASP A 576 -13.77 -18.66 -26.91
C ASP A 576 -15.12 -19.21 -27.36
N ILE A 577 -15.54 -18.84 -28.58
CA ILE A 577 -16.82 -19.28 -29.16
C ILE A 577 -16.74 -20.80 -29.32
N THR A 578 -17.59 -21.50 -28.56
CA THR A 578 -17.71 -22.97 -28.51
C THR A 578 -19.02 -23.46 -29.13
N SER A 579 -19.99 -22.57 -29.37
CA SER A 579 -21.28 -22.88 -30.00
C SER A 579 -21.80 -21.67 -30.80
N ILE A 580 -22.67 -21.92 -31.78
CA ILE A 580 -23.20 -20.87 -32.68
C ILE A 580 -24.23 -20.01 -31.95
N GLY A 581 -23.95 -18.72 -31.83
CA GLY A 581 -24.77 -17.75 -31.11
C GLY A 581 -25.99 -17.25 -31.88
N SER A 582 -26.83 -16.48 -31.18
CA SER A 582 -28.05 -15.91 -31.73
C SER A 582 -27.86 -14.58 -32.47
N VAL A 583 -26.72 -13.92 -32.23
CA VAL A 583 -26.46 -12.53 -32.62
C VAL A 583 -25.88 -12.47 -34.05
N ASN A 584 -24.74 -13.16 -34.29
CA ASN A 584 -24.07 -13.27 -35.60
C ASN A 584 -23.73 -14.73 -36.00
N PRO A 585 -24.76 -15.59 -36.22
CA PRO A 585 -24.58 -17.03 -36.46
C PRO A 585 -23.72 -17.39 -37.69
N ALA A 586 -23.69 -16.52 -38.71
CA ALA A 586 -22.92 -16.75 -39.93
C ALA A 586 -21.39 -16.58 -39.71
N GLU A 587 -20.98 -15.65 -38.85
CA GLU A 587 -19.58 -15.42 -38.54
C GLU A 587 -19.05 -16.45 -37.54
N ASP A 588 -19.87 -16.79 -36.54
CA ASP A 588 -19.61 -17.87 -35.58
C ASP A 588 -19.37 -19.21 -36.29
N PHE A 589 -20.17 -19.52 -37.31
CA PHE A 589 -20.00 -20.73 -38.12
C PHE A 589 -18.66 -20.73 -38.87
N ARG A 590 -18.24 -19.63 -39.50
CA ARG A 590 -16.95 -19.53 -40.19
C ARG A 590 -15.78 -19.71 -39.21
N ILE A 591 -15.87 -19.15 -38.01
CA ILE A 591 -14.83 -19.27 -36.99
C ILE A 591 -14.71 -20.72 -36.49
N LEU A 592 -15.84 -21.37 -36.21
CA LEU A 592 -15.87 -22.75 -35.73
C LEU A 592 -15.36 -23.74 -36.80
N VAL A 593 -15.67 -23.50 -38.07
CA VAL A 593 -15.21 -24.33 -39.19
C VAL A 593 -13.71 -24.17 -39.46
N ARG A 594 -13.13 -22.98 -39.25
CA ARG A 594 -11.68 -22.74 -39.39
C ARG A 594 -10.85 -23.36 -38.26
N ARG A 595 -11.45 -23.60 -37.09
CA ARG A 595 -10.81 -24.29 -35.97
C ARG A 595 -10.77 -25.80 -36.27
N LYS A 596 -9.58 -26.34 -36.60
CA LYS A 596 -9.33 -27.76 -36.98
C LYS A 596 -9.73 -28.84 -35.95
N ASN A 597 -10.35 -28.49 -34.82
CA ASN A 597 -10.67 -29.42 -33.72
C ASN A 597 -12.17 -29.76 -33.57
N ALA A 598 -13.08 -29.21 -34.39
CA ALA A 598 -14.51 -29.51 -34.31
C ALA A 598 -14.99 -30.35 -35.51
N ASP A 599 -15.84 -31.35 -35.26
CA ASP A 599 -16.38 -32.20 -36.30
C ASP A 599 -17.44 -31.43 -37.12
N PHE A 600 -17.20 -31.27 -38.43
CA PHE A 600 -18.01 -30.40 -39.30
C PHE A 600 -19.52 -30.70 -39.26
N LYS A 601 -19.88 -31.98 -39.05
CA LYS A 601 -21.27 -32.44 -39.03
C LYS A 601 -22.03 -31.89 -37.82
N ASP A 602 -21.38 -31.83 -36.66
CA ASP A 602 -22.00 -31.35 -35.41
C ASP A 602 -22.19 -29.83 -35.44
N VAL A 603 -21.19 -29.10 -35.96
CA VAL A 603 -21.28 -27.64 -36.15
C VAL A 603 -22.38 -27.30 -37.17
N SER A 604 -22.51 -28.10 -38.23
CA SER A 604 -23.58 -27.94 -39.22
C SER A 604 -24.96 -28.19 -38.62
N GLN A 605 -25.13 -29.23 -37.78
CA GLN A 605 -26.40 -29.49 -37.10
C GLN A 605 -26.80 -28.37 -36.13
N GLN A 606 -25.84 -27.78 -35.43
CA GLN A 606 -26.11 -26.61 -34.59
C GLN A 606 -26.62 -25.42 -35.42
N LEU A 607 -26.03 -25.18 -36.60
CA LEU A 607 -26.48 -24.13 -37.51
C LEU A 607 -27.89 -24.41 -38.03
N ILE A 608 -28.17 -25.66 -38.41
CA ILE A 608 -29.48 -26.10 -38.93
C ILE A 608 -30.57 -25.90 -37.87
N ASN A 609 -30.33 -26.30 -36.62
CA ASN A 609 -31.28 -26.10 -35.53
C ASN A 609 -31.55 -24.60 -35.28
N ARG A 610 -30.54 -23.76 -35.46
CA ARG A 610 -30.68 -22.31 -35.31
C ARG A 610 -31.47 -21.68 -36.45
N ILE A 611 -31.27 -22.15 -37.68
CA ILE A 611 -32.07 -21.76 -38.84
C ILE A 611 -33.53 -22.18 -38.63
N ASP A 612 -33.80 -23.40 -38.16
CA ASP A 612 -35.16 -23.85 -37.84
C ASP A 612 -35.83 -22.94 -36.79
N GLN A 613 -35.11 -22.52 -35.73
CA GLN A 613 -35.63 -21.58 -34.73
C GLN A 613 -35.91 -20.18 -35.29
N PHE A 614 -35.15 -19.73 -36.29
CA PHE A 614 -35.43 -18.45 -36.97
C PHE A 614 -36.66 -18.55 -37.87
N LEU A 615 -36.89 -19.71 -38.49
CA LEU A 615 -38.06 -19.94 -39.35
C LEU A 615 -39.36 -20.03 -38.55
N GLU A 616 -39.33 -20.43 -37.28
CA GLU A 616 -40.51 -20.49 -36.42
C GLU A 616 -41.07 -19.11 -36.01
N LYS A 617 -40.23 -18.07 -35.97
CA LYS A 617 -40.63 -16.73 -35.49
C LYS A 617 -41.35 -15.86 -36.53
N LYS A 618 -41.38 -16.27 -37.81
CA LYS A 618 -42.11 -15.62 -38.93
C LYS A 618 -41.87 -14.10 -39.09
N ASP A 619 -40.64 -13.64 -38.97
CA ASP A 619 -40.26 -12.23 -39.13
C ASP A 619 -39.18 -12.05 -40.22
N SER A 620 -39.33 -11.00 -41.04
CA SER A 620 -38.53 -10.70 -42.23
C SER A 620 -37.04 -10.54 -41.91
N GLN A 621 -36.70 -9.94 -40.76
CA GLN A 621 -35.30 -9.77 -40.35
C GLN A 621 -34.61 -11.11 -40.06
N TYR A 622 -35.33 -12.06 -39.48
CA TYR A 622 -34.82 -13.40 -39.19
C TYR A 622 -34.75 -14.27 -40.45
N TYR A 623 -35.65 -14.07 -41.41
CA TYR A 623 -35.54 -14.70 -42.73
C TYR A 623 -34.28 -14.27 -43.48
N MET A 624 -33.95 -12.97 -43.49
CA MET A 624 -32.71 -12.48 -44.10
C MET A 624 -31.45 -13.01 -43.41
N LYS A 625 -31.45 -13.10 -42.07
CA LYS A 625 -30.35 -13.72 -41.31
C LYS A 625 -30.23 -15.22 -41.60
N GLY A 626 -31.34 -15.93 -41.70
CA GLY A 626 -31.37 -17.35 -42.08
C GLY A 626 -30.78 -17.59 -43.47
N ILE A 627 -31.16 -16.79 -44.46
CA ILE A 627 -30.65 -16.87 -45.83
C ILE A 627 -29.13 -16.60 -45.87
N ASN A 628 -28.66 -15.59 -45.13
CA ASN A 628 -27.23 -15.31 -45.05
C ASN A 628 -26.45 -16.50 -44.43
N CYS A 629 -27.01 -17.16 -43.42
CA CYS A 629 -26.42 -18.38 -42.85
C CYS A 629 -26.37 -19.53 -43.86
N ILE A 630 -27.43 -19.72 -44.65
CA ILE A 630 -27.47 -20.76 -45.71
C ILE A 630 -26.43 -20.47 -46.80
N ARG A 631 -26.24 -19.21 -47.19
CA ARG A 631 -25.22 -18.81 -48.17
C ARG A 631 -23.81 -19.11 -47.66
N VAL A 632 -23.52 -18.70 -46.42
CA VAL A 632 -22.22 -18.98 -45.79
C VAL A 632 -22.00 -20.48 -45.59
N PHE A 633 -23.05 -21.23 -45.26
CA PHE A 633 -22.99 -22.69 -45.16
C PHE A 633 -22.66 -23.34 -46.51
N ARG A 634 -23.25 -22.85 -47.61
CA ARG A 634 -22.93 -23.30 -48.98
C ARG A 634 -21.46 -23.05 -49.34
N GLU A 635 -20.97 -21.83 -49.08
CA GLU A 635 -19.58 -21.45 -49.38
C GLU A 635 -18.56 -22.31 -48.63
N GLU A 636 -18.76 -22.53 -47.33
CA GLU A 636 -17.82 -23.31 -46.52
C GLU A 636 -17.93 -24.83 -46.80
N ALA A 637 -19.12 -25.33 -47.14
CA ALA A 637 -19.30 -26.71 -47.60
C ALA A 637 -18.56 -26.99 -48.91
N MET A 638 -18.50 -26.02 -49.83
CA MET A 638 -17.70 -26.12 -51.06
C MET A 638 -16.20 -26.12 -50.77
N LYS A 639 -15.71 -25.25 -49.89
CA LYS A 639 -14.29 -25.17 -49.53
C LYS A 639 -13.75 -26.45 -48.87
N LEU A 640 -14.59 -27.15 -48.12
CA LEU A 640 -14.21 -28.36 -47.38
C LEU A 640 -14.61 -29.66 -48.08
N SER A 641 -15.09 -29.59 -49.31
CA SER A 641 -15.58 -30.73 -50.10
C SER A 641 -16.65 -31.57 -49.39
N LYS A 642 -17.43 -31.01 -48.46
CA LYS A 642 -18.50 -31.72 -47.72
C LYS A 642 -19.88 -31.41 -48.30
N VAL A 643 -20.02 -31.62 -49.60
CA VAL A 643 -21.17 -31.21 -50.43
C VAL A 643 -22.46 -31.96 -50.06
N GLN A 644 -22.36 -33.23 -49.69
CA GLN A 644 -23.53 -34.07 -49.33
C GLN A 644 -24.30 -33.52 -48.13
N CYS A 645 -23.61 -32.99 -47.12
CA CYS A 645 -24.26 -32.43 -45.92
C CYS A 645 -25.13 -31.20 -46.24
N PHE A 646 -24.73 -30.41 -47.24
CA PHE A 646 -25.50 -29.25 -47.69
C PHE A 646 -26.72 -29.67 -48.53
N ASN A 647 -26.52 -30.59 -49.48
CA ASN A 647 -27.60 -31.04 -50.36
C ASN A 647 -28.70 -31.79 -49.59
N ASP A 648 -28.35 -32.63 -48.62
CA ASP A 648 -29.31 -33.31 -47.73
C ASP A 648 -30.10 -32.30 -46.88
N PHE A 649 -29.42 -31.27 -46.37
CA PHE A 649 -30.08 -30.20 -45.61
C PHE A 649 -31.07 -29.40 -46.48
N LEU A 650 -30.68 -29.02 -47.69
CA LEU A 650 -31.54 -28.25 -48.59
C LEU A 650 -32.80 -29.04 -49.01
N GLN A 651 -32.66 -30.35 -49.21
CA GLN A 651 -33.81 -31.25 -49.47
C GLN A 651 -34.72 -31.40 -48.24
N ALA A 652 -34.14 -31.52 -47.04
CA ALA A 652 -34.91 -31.56 -45.79
C ALA A 652 -35.60 -30.22 -45.49
N LEU A 653 -34.99 -29.10 -45.87
CA LEU A 653 -35.60 -27.78 -45.75
C LEU A 653 -36.80 -27.64 -46.69
N LYS A 654 -36.69 -28.11 -47.94
CA LYS A 654 -37.80 -28.09 -48.90
C LYS A 654 -39.02 -28.88 -48.42
N SER A 655 -38.82 -30.09 -47.89
CA SER A 655 -39.93 -30.91 -47.37
C SER A 655 -40.59 -30.30 -46.13
N LYS A 656 -39.82 -29.65 -45.25
CA LYS A 656 -40.36 -28.92 -44.09
C LYS A 656 -41.14 -27.65 -44.48
N VAL A 657 -40.68 -26.93 -45.50
CA VAL A 657 -41.33 -25.71 -45.99
C VAL A 657 -42.66 -26.01 -46.68
N GLU A 658 -42.74 -27.11 -47.43
CA GLU A 658 -44.00 -27.60 -48.02
C GLU A 658 -45.04 -28.01 -46.95
N GLY A 659 -44.61 -28.50 -45.79
CA GLY A 659 -45.50 -28.92 -44.69
C GLY A 659 -46.01 -27.82 -43.76
N LYS A 660 -45.37 -26.63 -43.72
CA LYS A 660 -45.68 -25.55 -42.76
C LYS A 660 -46.21 -24.25 -43.39
N ALA A 661 -46.54 -24.26 -44.69
CA ALA A 661 -47.05 -23.09 -45.44
C ALA A 661 -46.16 -21.83 -45.32
N LEU A 662 -44.84 -22.00 -45.51
CA LEU A 662 -43.84 -20.92 -45.51
C LEU A 662 -43.47 -20.52 -46.96
N ALA A 663 -44.48 -20.18 -47.77
CA ALA A 663 -44.30 -19.86 -49.19
C ALA A 663 -43.41 -18.62 -49.41
N ASP A 664 -43.61 -17.58 -48.59
CA ASP A 664 -42.88 -16.31 -48.70
C ASP A 664 -41.36 -16.46 -48.52
N PHE A 665 -40.93 -17.30 -47.58
CA PHE A 665 -39.50 -17.59 -47.38
C PHE A 665 -38.90 -18.34 -48.56
N TRP A 666 -39.65 -19.28 -49.15
CA TRP A 666 -39.20 -20.05 -50.31
C TRP A 666 -39.14 -19.21 -51.58
N GLU A 667 -40.07 -18.27 -51.77
CA GLU A 667 -40.04 -17.32 -52.89
C GLU A 667 -38.80 -16.40 -52.82
N ILE A 668 -38.45 -15.90 -51.63
CA ILE A 668 -37.22 -15.10 -51.43
C ILE A 668 -35.97 -15.94 -51.72
N LEU A 669 -35.98 -17.22 -51.34
CA LEU A 669 -34.86 -18.14 -51.58
C LEU A 669 -34.70 -18.49 -53.08
N ILE A 670 -35.82 -18.58 -53.82
CA ILE A 670 -35.85 -18.70 -55.29
C ILE A 670 -35.33 -17.41 -55.94
N GLN A 671 -35.72 -16.24 -55.42
CA GLN A 671 -35.27 -14.94 -55.91
C GLN A 671 -33.75 -14.76 -55.77
N ASP A 672 -33.16 -15.26 -54.68
CA ASP A 672 -31.71 -15.26 -54.43
C ASP A 672 -30.95 -16.41 -55.14
N ARG A 673 -31.64 -17.26 -55.92
CA ARG A 673 -31.07 -18.38 -56.70
C ARG A 673 -30.16 -19.34 -55.92
N ILE A 674 -30.51 -19.67 -54.68
CA ILE A 674 -29.75 -20.65 -53.90
C ILE A 674 -30.21 -22.07 -54.26
N SER A 675 -29.51 -22.73 -55.17
CA SER A 675 -29.78 -24.11 -55.61
C SER A 675 -28.93 -25.16 -54.88
N LEU A 676 -29.23 -26.44 -55.14
CA LEU A 676 -28.34 -27.57 -54.82
C LEU A 676 -26.98 -27.37 -55.51
N ILE A 677 -25.89 -27.84 -54.88
CA ILE A 677 -24.55 -27.77 -55.45
C ILE A 677 -24.42 -28.84 -56.55
N THR A 678 -24.13 -28.43 -57.78
CA THR A 678 -24.11 -29.28 -58.98
C THR A 678 -22.75 -29.97 -59.19
N LYS A 679 -22.75 -31.03 -60.01
CA LYS A 679 -21.53 -31.71 -60.47
C LYS A 679 -20.48 -30.80 -61.11
N ASP A 680 -20.92 -29.72 -61.75
CA ASP A 680 -20.02 -28.75 -62.38
C ASP A 680 -19.31 -27.83 -61.36
N GLU A 681 -19.85 -27.71 -60.13
CA GLU A 681 -19.28 -26.86 -59.06
C GLU A 681 -18.42 -27.66 -58.06
N ALA A 682 -18.67 -28.96 -57.89
CA ALA A 682 -17.86 -29.85 -57.07
C ALA A 682 -17.93 -31.31 -57.56
N GLU A 683 -16.76 -31.94 -57.77
CA GLU A 683 -16.64 -33.30 -58.33
C GLU A 683 -17.31 -34.39 -57.46
N GLU A 684 -17.49 -34.15 -56.16
CA GLU A 684 -18.12 -35.08 -55.21
C GLU A 684 -19.67 -35.01 -55.19
N SER A 685 -20.29 -34.13 -55.99
CA SER A 685 -21.76 -34.02 -56.05
C SER A 685 -22.39 -35.06 -56.97
N SER A 686 -23.56 -35.59 -56.59
CA SER A 686 -24.36 -36.52 -57.42
C SER A 686 -25.38 -35.81 -58.31
N VAL A 687 -25.62 -34.50 -58.11
CA VAL A 687 -26.73 -33.73 -58.68
C VAL A 687 -26.33 -33.05 -60.00
N THR A 688 -27.15 -33.20 -61.04
CA THR A 688 -26.94 -32.57 -62.36
C THR A 688 -27.51 -31.14 -62.42
N SER A 689 -26.99 -30.31 -63.33
CA SER A 689 -27.44 -28.92 -63.52
C SER A 689 -28.96 -28.83 -63.81
N GLU A 690 -29.49 -29.79 -64.57
CA GLU A 690 -30.93 -29.89 -64.86
C GLU A 690 -31.79 -30.25 -63.63
N GLU A 691 -31.25 -31.02 -62.67
CA GLU A 691 -31.93 -31.38 -61.42
C GLU A 691 -31.96 -30.20 -60.44
N ALA A 692 -30.91 -29.37 -60.42
CA ALA A 692 -30.86 -28.15 -59.63
C ALA A 692 -31.85 -27.09 -60.14
N GLU A 693 -32.03 -26.96 -61.46
CA GLU A 693 -33.04 -26.07 -62.05
C GLU A 693 -34.47 -26.58 -61.84
N LYS A 694 -34.72 -27.89 -62.01
CA LYS A 694 -36.03 -28.50 -61.70
C LYS A 694 -36.38 -28.41 -60.21
N PHE A 695 -35.39 -28.35 -59.33
CA PHE A 695 -35.61 -28.21 -57.89
C PHE A 695 -36.18 -26.82 -57.51
N LEU A 696 -35.93 -25.78 -58.31
CA LEU A 696 -36.41 -24.41 -58.06
C LEU A 696 -37.76 -24.10 -58.73
N ALA A 697 -38.27 -24.95 -59.62
CA ALA A 697 -39.53 -24.71 -60.33
C ALA A 697 -40.78 -24.90 -59.43
N PRO A 698 -41.77 -23.98 -59.43
CA PRO A 698 -43.03 -24.16 -58.71
C PRO A 698 -43.90 -25.25 -59.36
N LYS A 699 -44.55 -26.12 -58.57
CA LYS A 699 -45.48 -27.15 -59.08
C LYS A 699 -46.79 -26.49 -59.58
N GLU A 700 -47.22 -26.82 -60.80
CA GLU A 700 -48.54 -26.44 -61.34
C GLU A 700 -49.69 -27.02 -60.49
N LYS A 701 -50.66 -26.17 -60.10
CA LYS A 701 -51.88 -26.59 -59.41
C LYS A 701 -52.80 -27.36 -60.37
N LYS A 702 -53.14 -28.62 -60.05
CA LYS A 702 -54.27 -29.33 -60.65
C LYS A 702 -55.58 -28.86 -60.01
N ASN A 703 -56.50 -28.37 -60.85
CA ASN A 703 -57.90 -28.11 -60.51
C ASN A 703 -58.65 -29.45 -60.37
N GLU A 704 -59.33 -29.67 -59.24
CA GLU A 704 -60.44 -30.64 -59.17
C GLU A 704 -61.45 -30.23 -58.08
N THR A 705 -62.62 -29.80 -58.58
CA THR A 705 -64.00 -29.95 -58.07
C THR A 705 -64.39 -29.62 -56.62
N LEU A 706 -65.31 -28.65 -56.51
CA LEU A 706 -66.17 -28.37 -55.35
C LEU A 706 -67.16 -29.52 -55.06
N PRO A 707 -67.47 -29.76 -53.78
CA PRO A 707 -68.83 -30.07 -53.32
C PRO A 707 -69.33 -29.03 -52.28
N PRO A 708 -70.63 -29.04 -51.92
CA PRO A 708 -71.43 -27.82 -51.80
C PRO A 708 -71.55 -27.24 -50.38
N THR A 709 -72.01 -25.99 -50.39
CA THR A 709 -72.61 -25.16 -49.33
C THR A 709 -73.20 -25.92 -48.14
N ASP A 710 -72.80 -25.48 -46.94
CA ASP A 710 -73.64 -25.54 -45.73
C ASP A 710 -73.71 -24.13 -45.13
N GLU A 711 -74.93 -23.64 -44.95
CA GLU A 711 -75.28 -22.37 -44.33
C GLU A 711 -75.45 -22.55 -42.82
N GLY A 712 -75.01 -21.57 -42.03
CA GLY A 712 -75.34 -21.44 -40.60
C GLY A 712 -74.12 -21.06 -39.77
N GLY A 713 -73.94 -19.77 -39.45
CA GLY A 713 -74.12 -19.24 -38.08
C GLY A 713 -72.79 -19.41 -37.30
N ASP A 714 -72.07 -18.39 -36.85
CA ASP A 714 -72.53 -17.24 -36.09
C ASP A 714 -71.74 -15.99 -36.43
N VAL A 715 -72.50 -14.90 -36.56
CA VAL A 715 -72.04 -13.52 -36.52
C VAL A 715 -72.34 -13.08 -35.10
N ASP A 716 -71.34 -12.97 -34.23
CA ASP A 716 -71.35 -12.07 -33.07
C ASP A 716 -70.01 -12.15 -32.33
N ASP A 717 -69.38 -10.98 -32.20
CA ASP A 717 -68.37 -10.57 -31.20
C ASP A 717 -67.27 -9.69 -31.81
N LEU A 718 -67.71 -8.60 -32.46
CA LEU A 718 -66.91 -7.40 -32.69
C LEU A 718 -67.85 -6.22 -32.52
N VAL A 719 -67.97 -5.68 -31.30
CA VAL A 719 -67.88 -4.26 -30.90
C VAL A 719 -68.06 -4.21 -29.37
N SER A 720 -67.30 -3.34 -28.69
CA SER A 720 -67.44 -2.87 -27.28
C SER A 720 -66.59 -3.71 -26.29
N ILE A 721 -65.46 -3.27 -25.75
CA ILE A 721 -65.20 -2.12 -24.84
C ILE A 721 -63.70 -2.12 -24.49
N LEU A 722 -63.19 -0.94 -24.13
CA LEU A 722 -62.01 -0.62 -23.28
C LEU A 722 -61.06 -1.74 -22.84
#